data_AF-A0A251SFE2-F1
#
_entry.id   AF-A0A251SFE2-F1
#
_cell.length_a   1.000
_cell.length_b   1.000
_cell.length_c   1.000
_cell.angle_alpha   90.00
_cell.angle_beta   90.00
_cell.angle_gamma   90.00
#
_symmetry.space_group_name_H-M   'P 1'
#
loop_
_entity.id
_entity.type
_entity.pdbx_description
1 polymer ?
#
loop_
_entity_poly.entity_id
_entity_poly.type
_entity_poly.pdbx_seq_one_letter_code
_entity_poly.pdbx_strand_id
1 'polypeptide(L)'
;MCLLKGKCDIKTDKNMKGVLCWCSLLFVICLLGEIKADNDGVYIVYMGSAATSRNSYNLLLTSLEERKSMAVLHNYKNSFLGFAAHLTKKEADDIARKPGVVSVFPDPVLQLHTTRSWDFLKYHSGVELDSKHSAKYNISSSNAASDIIIGIMDTGIWPESESFSDEGFGPIPSKWKGTCMKSDDFKTADCNRKLIGARYYTAGGGLTSPRDHNGHGTHTASTAAGNTVHNASYYGLAIGSAKGGFPGSRIASYRVCGPRGCKGSNILAAFDDAIEDGVDVLSLSLGSSPGYGPNFHRDPIAIGSFHATEKGITVVCSAGNDGPRKGSVVNVAPWILTVAASSIDRDFQADIALGDKTVIKGGGINFGELEKSPIYRLLYGITAKGNLTTYDEVDARNCIPRALDRDKVKGNIILCESTKGMYSTKQKLAGVKRLGAIGMVYVNDNARSVASSTGSFPMATVNRKDGQKIIHYAKQERNPTATILATVSVTEYKPAPVVAYFSARGPSFATKDILKPDVAAPGVAILAAWPDKDSVVKLTGKKPPHFYILSGTSMACPHVSGLAAMIKSQHPNWSPSAIKSAIMTTATQTNNMKKPITTNTGSLATPYDFGAGEVISSPLQPGLVYETETIHYLHFLCSIGYNINTIKQIASKVPPDFACHTNPNQNLISNMNYPSIAISKFIGKQIIISRTVTNVENSDTVYTASVEAPHGLKVTVTPHKLEFKKNKNKLTYQVSFRSDGGLIDDNFGAITWSNDRYRVRSPFVVRSK
;
A
#
# COMPACT_ATOMS: atom_id res chain seq x y z
N MET A 1 52.41 3.99 -59.63
CA MET A 1 52.29 4.08 -61.10
C MET A 1 51.24 3.06 -61.56
N CYS A 2 50.56 3.36 -62.66
CA CYS A 2 49.56 2.59 -63.41
C CYS A 2 49.20 1.14 -63.00
N LEU A 3 47.89 0.91 -62.86
CA LEU A 3 47.11 -0.06 -63.66
C LEU A 3 47.92 -0.95 -64.65
N LEU A 4 47.97 -2.27 -64.44
CA LEU A 4 47.15 -3.28 -65.15
C LEU A 4 47.58 -4.74 -64.89
N LYS A 5 46.63 -5.66 -65.14
CA LYS A 5 46.62 -7.09 -64.82
C LYS A 5 47.74 -7.94 -65.43
N GLY A 6 48.33 -8.80 -64.58
CA GLY A 6 48.22 -10.27 -64.74
C GLY A 6 49.39 -11.06 -65.34
N LYS A 7 49.82 -12.13 -64.64
CA LYS A 7 50.26 -13.43 -65.22
C LYS A 7 50.45 -14.52 -64.14
N CYS A 8 50.45 -15.77 -64.59
CA CYS A 8 50.56 -16.98 -63.77
C CYS A 8 52.01 -17.46 -63.55
N ASP A 9 52.13 -18.35 -62.56
CA ASP A 9 52.91 -19.60 -62.53
C ASP A 9 54.45 -19.67 -62.37
N ILE A 10 54.81 -20.36 -61.26
CA ILE A 10 55.66 -21.56 -61.14
C ILE A 10 57.17 -21.49 -61.44
N LYS A 11 57.95 -21.88 -60.43
CA LYS A 11 59.02 -22.92 -60.42
C LYS A 11 59.21 -23.37 -58.94
N THR A 12 58.88 -24.60 -58.54
CA THR A 12 59.72 -25.83 -58.54
C THR A 12 61.13 -25.64 -57.96
N ASP A 13 61.67 -26.50 -57.10
CA ASP A 13 61.53 -27.97 -57.11
C ASP A 13 61.92 -28.67 -55.77
N LYS A 14 61.33 -29.86 -55.49
CA LYS A 14 61.74 -30.98 -54.57
C LYS A 14 62.15 -30.67 -53.11
N ASN A 15 61.89 -31.49 -52.07
CA ASN A 15 61.40 -32.89 -51.90
C ASN A 15 60.98 -33.06 -50.39
N MET A 16 60.45 -34.15 -49.81
CA MET A 16 59.97 -35.49 -50.21
C MET A 16 59.18 -36.12 -49.02
N LYS A 17 58.04 -36.81 -49.25
CA LYS A 17 57.22 -37.59 -48.27
C LYS A 17 56.56 -36.74 -47.14
N GLY A 18 55.38 -37.02 -46.60
CA GLY A 18 54.55 -38.23 -46.55
C GLY A 18 54.09 -38.40 -45.08
N VAL A 19 52.93 -37.84 -44.68
CA VAL A 19 51.65 -38.56 -44.47
C VAL A 19 51.58 -39.39 -43.17
N LEU A 20 50.51 -39.16 -42.39
CA LEU A 20 50.02 -39.89 -41.19
C LEU A 20 50.86 -39.87 -39.88
N CYS A 21 50.32 -39.20 -38.85
CA CYS A 21 49.85 -39.78 -37.56
C CYS A 21 49.64 -38.61 -36.56
N TRP A 22 48.43 -38.19 -36.18
CA TRP A 22 47.42 -38.89 -35.34
C TRP A 22 47.91 -39.32 -33.96
N CYS A 23 47.13 -38.95 -32.94
CA CYS A 23 47.21 -39.36 -31.54
C CYS A 23 48.52 -39.06 -30.80
N SER A 24 48.61 -37.86 -30.17
CA SER A 24 48.90 -37.67 -28.72
C SER A 24 49.41 -36.26 -28.36
N LEU A 25 48.57 -35.21 -28.45
CA LEU A 25 48.86 -33.94 -27.74
C LEU A 25 47.62 -33.10 -27.38
N LEU A 26 46.48 -33.77 -27.15
CA LEU A 26 45.16 -33.14 -26.93
C LEU A 26 44.94 -32.65 -25.47
N PHE A 27 46.00 -32.25 -24.75
CA PHE A 27 45.94 -32.03 -23.30
C PHE A 27 46.67 -30.78 -22.74
N VAL A 28 47.19 -29.87 -23.57
CA VAL A 28 48.02 -28.73 -23.08
C VAL A 28 47.61 -27.34 -23.60
N ILE A 29 46.71 -27.20 -24.59
CA ILE A 29 46.28 -25.87 -25.10
C ILE A 29 44.74 -25.74 -25.11
N CYS A 30 44.14 -25.86 -23.92
CA CYS A 30 42.73 -25.48 -23.64
C CYS A 30 42.66 -24.32 -22.62
N LEU A 31 43.65 -23.42 -22.65
CA LEU A 31 43.63 -22.12 -21.99
C LEU A 31 43.92 -21.04 -23.05
N LEU A 32 43.18 -19.93 -22.98
CA LEU A 32 43.12 -18.83 -23.96
C LEU A 32 42.33 -19.16 -25.25
N GLY A 33 41.01 -19.26 -25.09
CA GLY A 33 40.05 -19.44 -26.18
C GLY A 33 38.64 -18.95 -25.85
N GLU A 34 38.49 -17.91 -25.01
CA GLU A 34 37.19 -17.24 -24.86
C GLU A 34 36.82 -16.55 -26.19
N ILE A 35 35.95 -17.18 -26.96
CA ILE A 35 35.23 -16.52 -28.04
C ILE A 35 34.30 -15.50 -27.40
N LYS A 36 34.76 -14.25 -27.29
CA LYS A 36 33.87 -13.10 -27.05
C LYS A 36 32.88 -13.03 -28.21
N ALA A 37 31.67 -13.52 -27.98
CA ALA A 37 30.53 -13.12 -28.79
C ALA A 37 30.40 -11.60 -28.67
N ASP A 38 30.56 -10.89 -29.79
CA ASP A 38 30.37 -9.44 -29.82
C ASP A 38 28.88 -9.17 -29.60
N ASN A 39 28.56 -8.46 -28.52
CA ASN A 39 27.20 -8.41 -27.99
C ASN A 39 26.38 -7.35 -28.73
N ASP A 40 25.92 -7.71 -29.93
CA ASP A 40 25.07 -6.89 -30.80
C ASP A 40 23.69 -6.68 -30.14
N GLY A 41 23.23 -5.43 -30.03
CA GLY A 41 22.05 -5.10 -29.25
C GLY A 41 21.49 -3.71 -29.57
N VAL A 42 20.35 -3.36 -28.97
CA VAL A 42 19.78 -2.01 -29.13
C VAL A 42 20.43 -1.07 -28.12
N TYR A 43 20.88 0.08 -28.60
CA TYR A 43 21.46 1.15 -27.80
C TYR A 43 20.74 2.47 -28.07
N ILE A 44 20.54 3.26 -27.02
CA ILE A 44 20.00 4.62 -27.07
C ILE A 44 21.17 5.60 -27.08
N VAL A 45 21.19 6.48 -28.07
CA VAL A 45 22.13 7.60 -28.23
C VAL A 45 21.41 8.89 -27.89
N TYR A 46 21.75 9.53 -26.78
CA TYR A 46 21.16 10.78 -26.32
C TYR A 46 22.10 11.97 -26.60
N MET A 47 21.56 13.06 -27.14
CA MET A 47 22.35 14.21 -27.65
C MET A 47 21.94 15.58 -27.06
N GLY A 48 21.16 15.57 -25.97
CA GLY A 48 20.75 16.78 -25.25
C GLY A 48 19.56 17.52 -25.87
N SER A 49 19.39 18.78 -25.50
CA SER A 49 18.21 19.57 -25.93
C SER A 49 18.28 19.94 -27.42
N ALA A 50 17.12 20.18 -28.03
CA ALA A 50 17.00 20.43 -29.46
C ALA A 50 17.67 21.71 -29.99
N ALA A 51 18.15 22.58 -29.09
CA ALA A 51 18.76 23.87 -29.41
C ALA A 51 20.30 23.81 -29.57
N THR A 52 21.00 22.85 -28.96
CA THR A 52 22.47 22.90 -28.85
C THR A 52 23.24 22.00 -29.84
N SER A 53 22.60 20.94 -30.35
CA SER A 53 23.34 19.81 -30.96
C SER A 53 22.87 19.43 -32.37
N ARG A 54 22.01 20.23 -33.03
CA ARG A 54 21.21 19.79 -34.18
C ARG A 54 22.02 19.42 -35.44
N ASN A 55 23.12 20.13 -35.71
CA ASN A 55 24.02 19.80 -36.82
C ASN A 55 24.79 18.49 -36.57
N SER A 56 25.34 18.31 -35.36
CA SER A 56 26.04 17.07 -34.98
C SER A 56 25.12 15.85 -35.02
N TYR A 57 23.87 16.03 -34.59
CA TYR A 57 22.84 14.98 -34.63
C TYR A 57 22.51 14.57 -36.08
N ASN A 58 22.31 15.52 -37.00
CA ASN A 58 22.05 15.20 -38.41
C ASN A 58 23.25 14.44 -39.02
N LEU A 59 24.48 14.90 -38.77
CA LEU A 59 25.70 14.25 -39.27
C LEU A 59 25.87 12.82 -38.74
N LEU A 60 25.58 12.58 -37.46
CA LEU A 60 25.68 11.26 -36.85
C LEU A 60 24.61 10.29 -37.35
N LEU A 61 23.38 10.79 -37.52
CA LEU A 61 22.27 9.99 -38.04
C LEU A 61 22.52 9.59 -39.49
N THR A 62 22.83 10.56 -40.38
CA THR A 62 23.13 10.29 -41.80
C THR A 62 24.32 9.34 -41.93
N SER A 63 25.40 9.55 -41.17
CA SER A 63 26.58 8.66 -41.24
C SER A 63 26.34 7.24 -40.72
N LEU A 64 25.28 7.01 -39.92
CA LEU A 64 24.88 5.69 -39.46
C LEU A 64 23.94 5.02 -40.47
N GLU A 65 22.98 5.78 -41.02
CA GLU A 65 22.08 5.34 -42.10
C GLU A 65 22.84 4.96 -43.39
N GLU A 66 23.88 5.72 -43.75
CA GLU A 66 24.79 5.40 -44.87
C GLU A 66 25.58 4.10 -44.65
N ARG A 67 25.93 3.76 -43.41
CA ARG A 67 26.72 2.56 -43.08
C ARG A 67 25.88 1.31 -42.89
N LYS A 68 24.67 1.45 -42.34
CA LYS A 68 23.80 0.34 -41.94
C LYS A 68 22.34 0.83 -41.97
N SER A 69 21.75 0.88 -43.16
CA SER A 69 20.46 1.56 -43.45
C SER A 69 19.23 1.05 -42.69
N MET A 70 19.34 -0.07 -41.97
CA MET A 70 18.30 -0.61 -41.08
C MET A 70 18.71 -0.65 -39.60
N ALA A 71 19.82 0.01 -39.22
CA ALA A 71 20.27 0.02 -37.82
C ALA A 71 19.37 0.90 -36.94
N VAL A 72 18.91 2.04 -37.44
CA VAL A 72 18.12 3.01 -36.66
C VAL A 72 16.67 2.53 -36.53
N LEU A 73 16.23 2.34 -35.30
CA LEU A 73 14.86 1.93 -34.96
C LEU A 73 13.96 3.15 -34.73
N HIS A 74 14.44 4.11 -33.94
CA HIS A 74 13.65 5.27 -33.50
C HIS A 74 14.49 6.53 -33.48
N ASN A 75 13.83 7.66 -33.72
CA ASN A 75 14.48 8.95 -33.87
C ASN A 75 13.75 10.05 -33.07
N TYR A 76 14.49 10.78 -32.24
CA TYR A 76 13.99 11.77 -31.31
C TYR A 76 14.47 13.17 -31.73
N LYS A 77 13.54 14.03 -32.17
CA LYS A 77 13.86 15.33 -32.81
C LYS A 77 13.02 16.54 -32.36
N ASN A 78 12.12 16.33 -31.41
CA ASN A 78 11.08 17.30 -31.02
C ASN A 78 11.50 18.11 -29.79
N SER A 79 11.59 17.47 -28.61
CA SER A 79 11.96 18.13 -27.34
C SER A 79 13.45 18.01 -27.00
N PHE A 80 14.09 16.96 -27.50
CA PHE A 80 15.51 16.63 -27.36
C PHE A 80 15.98 15.91 -28.63
N LEU A 81 17.29 15.74 -28.76
CA LEU A 81 17.94 15.06 -29.88
C LEU A 81 18.49 13.70 -29.44
N GLY A 82 18.36 12.71 -30.33
CA GLY A 82 18.91 11.37 -30.13
C GLY A 82 18.24 10.34 -31.02
N PHE A 83 18.67 9.09 -30.94
CA PHE A 83 18.09 7.97 -31.68
C PHE A 83 18.35 6.65 -30.94
N ALA A 84 17.59 5.60 -31.27
CA ALA A 84 17.86 4.23 -30.84
C ALA A 84 18.25 3.38 -32.05
N ALA A 85 19.28 2.55 -31.93
CA ALA A 85 19.80 1.75 -33.04
C ALA A 85 20.41 0.41 -32.60
N HIS A 86 20.43 -0.57 -33.53
CA HIS A 86 21.17 -1.81 -33.40
C HIS A 86 22.68 -1.59 -33.61
N LEU A 87 23.42 -1.61 -32.51
CA LEU A 87 24.85 -1.38 -32.46
C LEU A 87 25.56 -2.53 -31.73
N THR A 88 26.76 -2.88 -32.22
CA THR A 88 27.74 -3.58 -31.40
C THR A 88 28.21 -2.67 -30.27
N LYS A 89 28.72 -3.28 -29.17
CA LYS A 89 29.29 -2.50 -28.07
C LYS A 89 30.40 -1.54 -28.52
N LYS A 90 31.21 -1.96 -29.50
CA LYS A 90 32.28 -1.13 -30.07
C LYS A 90 31.75 0.09 -30.81
N GLU A 91 30.70 -0.07 -31.62
CA GLU A 91 30.04 1.05 -32.31
C GLU A 91 29.38 2.01 -31.30
N ALA A 92 28.76 1.49 -30.24
CA ALA A 92 28.21 2.30 -29.15
C ALA A 92 29.29 3.13 -28.44
N ASP A 93 30.44 2.50 -28.10
CA ASP A 93 31.59 3.18 -27.50
C ASP A 93 32.20 4.25 -28.45
N ASP A 94 32.25 3.99 -29.75
CA ASP A 94 32.74 4.93 -30.77
C ASP A 94 31.79 6.12 -30.98
N ILE A 95 30.47 5.91 -30.88
CA ILE A 95 29.46 6.99 -30.95
C ILE A 95 29.46 7.81 -29.65
N ALA A 96 29.66 7.18 -28.48
CA ALA A 96 29.76 7.88 -27.19
C ALA A 96 30.88 8.94 -27.14
N ARG A 97 31.92 8.79 -27.97
CA ARG A 97 33.03 9.73 -28.09
C ARG A 97 32.78 10.88 -29.08
N LYS A 98 31.61 10.98 -29.71
CA LYS A 98 31.34 11.95 -30.78
C LYS A 98 30.84 13.31 -30.23
N PRO A 99 31.28 14.45 -30.79
CA PRO A 99 30.82 15.77 -30.35
C PRO A 99 29.30 15.92 -30.43
N GLY A 100 28.69 16.36 -29.32
CA GLY A 100 27.24 16.53 -29.20
C GLY A 100 26.48 15.28 -28.72
N VAL A 101 27.14 14.14 -28.54
CA VAL A 101 26.58 13.00 -27.82
C VAL A 101 26.78 13.21 -26.31
N VAL A 102 25.69 13.07 -25.55
CA VAL A 102 25.66 13.24 -24.09
C VAL A 102 25.83 11.89 -23.38
N SER A 103 25.20 10.84 -23.90
CA SER A 103 25.38 9.47 -23.42
C SER A 103 24.96 8.44 -24.48
N VAL A 104 25.57 7.26 -24.41
CA VAL A 104 25.13 6.06 -25.13
C VAL A 104 25.03 4.92 -24.13
N PHE A 105 23.91 4.19 -24.15
CA PHE A 105 23.66 3.09 -23.21
C PHE A 105 22.75 2.03 -23.84
N PRO A 106 22.83 0.75 -23.43
CA PRO A 106 21.92 -0.29 -23.89
C PRO A 106 20.46 0.07 -23.58
N ASP A 107 19.54 -0.26 -24.48
CA ASP A 107 18.10 -0.05 -24.29
C ASP A 107 17.58 -0.90 -23.11
N PRO A 108 17.12 -0.27 -22.00
CA PRO A 108 16.81 -1.02 -20.78
C PRO A 108 15.40 -1.63 -20.83
N VAL A 109 15.30 -2.94 -20.63
CA VAL A 109 14.01 -3.62 -20.41
C VAL A 109 13.47 -3.27 -19.03
N LEU A 110 12.53 -2.33 -18.97
CA LEU A 110 11.91 -1.86 -17.73
C LEU A 110 10.72 -2.74 -17.30
N GLN A 111 10.54 -2.91 -15.99
CA GLN A 111 9.50 -3.75 -15.39
C GLN A 111 8.21 -2.97 -15.09
N LEU A 112 7.05 -3.63 -15.21
CA LEU A 112 5.72 -3.02 -15.03
C LEU A 112 5.36 -2.84 -13.55
N HIS A 113 5.63 -1.64 -13.03
CA HIS A 113 5.36 -1.24 -11.65
C HIS A 113 3.99 -0.59 -11.45
N THR A 114 3.51 -0.56 -10.20
CA THR A 114 2.49 0.42 -9.79
C THR A 114 3.08 1.82 -9.70
N THR A 115 2.26 2.85 -9.44
CA THR A 115 2.80 4.20 -9.29
C THR A 115 3.69 4.35 -8.05
N ARG A 116 3.55 3.46 -7.05
CA ARG A 116 4.61 3.07 -6.09
C ARG A 116 4.22 1.95 -5.12
N SER A 117 2.96 1.91 -4.65
CA SER A 117 2.63 1.25 -3.37
C SER A 117 2.88 -0.26 -3.34
N TRP A 118 2.59 -0.97 -4.42
CA TRP A 118 2.77 -2.42 -4.48
C TRP A 118 4.21 -2.84 -4.72
N ASP A 119 4.98 -1.99 -5.40
CA ASP A 119 6.41 -2.19 -5.60
C ASP A 119 7.17 -1.89 -4.31
N PHE A 120 6.75 -0.88 -3.55
CA PHE A 120 7.21 -0.65 -2.18
C PHE A 120 7.01 -1.89 -1.30
N LEU A 121 5.84 -2.54 -1.36
CA LEU A 121 5.57 -3.81 -0.65
C LEU A 121 6.43 -4.99 -1.15
N LYS A 122 6.89 -4.97 -2.41
CA LYS A 122 7.77 -5.98 -2.99
C LYS A 122 9.22 -5.75 -2.54
N TYR A 123 9.70 -4.51 -2.58
CA TYR A 123 11.05 -4.15 -2.13
C TYR A 123 11.21 -4.20 -0.59
N HIS A 124 10.11 -4.18 0.18
CA HIS A 124 10.14 -4.39 1.62
C HIS A 124 10.30 -5.84 2.08
N SER A 125 10.11 -6.84 1.20
CA SER A 125 10.43 -8.22 1.56
C SER A 125 11.95 -8.37 1.67
N GLY A 126 12.48 -8.25 2.88
CA GLY A 126 13.90 -8.46 3.22
C GLY A 126 14.33 -9.92 3.18
N VAL A 127 13.78 -10.69 2.25
CA VAL A 127 14.04 -12.11 2.02
C VAL A 127 14.69 -12.23 0.66
N GLU A 128 15.95 -12.67 0.63
CA GLU A 128 16.54 -13.21 -0.59
C GLU A 128 15.82 -14.53 -0.90
N LEU A 129 14.81 -14.46 -1.77
CA LEU A 129 14.14 -15.65 -2.28
C LEU A 129 15.10 -16.39 -3.21
N ASP A 130 15.40 -17.66 -2.91
CA ASP A 130 16.20 -18.51 -3.80
C ASP A 130 15.53 -18.55 -5.20
N SER A 131 16.26 -17.99 -6.17
CA SER A 131 15.79 -17.79 -7.54
C SER A 131 15.53 -19.09 -8.29
N LYS A 132 15.90 -20.25 -7.71
CA LYS A 132 15.58 -21.59 -8.24
C LYS A 132 14.15 -22.05 -7.97
N HIS A 133 13.37 -21.36 -7.13
CA HIS A 133 11.96 -21.72 -6.85
C HIS A 133 10.93 -20.63 -7.24
N SER A 134 11.35 -19.38 -7.41
CA SER A 134 10.47 -18.31 -7.93
C SER A 134 9.95 -18.59 -9.35
N ALA A 135 10.70 -19.34 -10.17
CA ALA A 135 10.29 -19.74 -11.52
C ALA A 135 8.98 -20.54 -11.58
N LYS A 136 8.58 -21.21 -10.49
CA LYS A 136 7.30 -21.94 -10.40
C LYS A 136 6.09 -21.06 -10.09
N TYR A 137 6.31 -19.79 -9.74
CA TYR A 137 5.30 -18.82 -9.34
C TYR A 137 5.21 -17.61 -10.30
N ASN A 138 5.76 -17.74 -11.50
CA ASN A 138 5.40 -16.83 -12.61
C ASN A 138 3.90 -17.01 -12.90
N ILE A 139 3.08 -16.07 -12.45
CA ILE A 139 1.68 -15.94 -12.87
C ILE A 139 1.66 -15.36 -14.28
N SER A 140 2.19 -16.12 -15.24
CA SER A 140 1.93 -15.93 -16.66
C SER A 140 0.53 -16.45 -16.96
N SER A 141 -0.44 -15.53 -17.03
CA SER A 141 -1.68 -15.67 -17.83
C SER A 141 -2.42 -17.02 -17.71
N SER A 142 -2.50 -17.62 -16.53
CA SER A 142 -3.31 -18.82 -16.30
C SER A 142 -4.75 -18.43 -16.00
N ASN A 143 -5.71 -19.07 -16.68
CA ASN A 143 -7.14 -18.73 -16.57
C ASN A 143 -7.67 -18.74 -15.12
N ALA A 144 -7.08 -19.57 -14.25
CA ALA A 144 -7.40 -19.64 -12.82
C ALA A 144 -7.17 -18.34 -12.03
N ALA A 145 -6.30 -17.44 -12.52
CA ALA A 145 -6.11 -16.11 -11.91
C ALA A 145 -7.32 -15.20 -12.12
N SER A 146 -8.17 -15.48 -13.12
CA SER A 146 -9.35 -14.68 -13.43
C SER A 146 -10.60 -15.05 -12.62
N ASP A 147 -10.58 -16.13 -11.84
CA ASP A 147 -11.82 -16.70 -11.26
C ASP A 147 -12.08 -16.31 -9.79
N ILE A 148 -11.21 -15.47 -9.20
CA ILE A 148 -11.41 -14.90 -7.87
C ILE A 148 -12.24 -13.62 -7.94
N ILE A 149 -13.28 -13.53 -7.11
CA ILE A 149 -14.26 -12.45 -7.08
C ILE A 149 -14.10 -11.67 -5.78
N ILE A 150 -13.74 -10.40 -5.87
CA ILE A 150 -13.67 -9.48 -4.72
C ILE A 150 -14.95 -8.65 -4.67
N GLY A 151 -15.73 -8.79 -3.60
CA GLY A 151 -16.85 -7.92 -3.30
C GLY A 151 -16.39 -6.66 -2.58
N ILE A 152 -16.77 -5.48 -3.10
CA ILE A 152 -16.42 -4.16 -2.57
C ILE A 152 -17.69 -3.53 -1.97
N MET A 153 -17.74 -3.39 -0.65
CA MET A 153 -18.86 -2.74 0.05
C MET A 153 -18.48 -1.29 0.38
N ASP A 154 -18.99 -0.34 -0.40
CA ASP A 154 -18.53 1.04 -0.36
C ASP A 154 -19.62 2.02 -0.88
N THR A 155 -19.18 3.13 -1.46
CA THR A 155 -19.96 4.27 -1.99
C THR A 155 -20.40 4.11 -3.45
N GLY A 156 -20.05 2.98 -4.09
CA GLY A 156 -20.45 2.59 -5.45
C GLY A 156 -19.25 2.15 -6.29
N ILE A 157 -19.40 2.18 -7.61
CA ILE A 157 -18.27 2.13 -8.55
C ILE A 157 -18.46 3.06 -9.76
N TRP A 158 -17.37 3.57 -10.33
CA TRP A 158 -17.36 4.30 -11.60
C TRP A 158 -16.94 3.37 -12.76
N PRO A 159 -17.89 2.72 -13.47
CA PRO A 159 -17.61 1.60 -14.36
C PRO A 159 -16.75 1.97 -15.57
N GLU A 160 -16.80 3.22 -16.05
CA GLU A 160 -16.04 3.71 -17.21
C GLU A 160 -14.55 3.96 -16.91
N SER A 161 -14.09 3.71 -15.68
CA SER A 161 -12.65 3.79 -15.39
C SER A 161 -11.89 2.71 -16.16
N GLU A 162 -10.79 3.09 -16.80
CA GLU A 162 -9.86 2.16 -17.48
C GLU A 162 -9.36 1.05 -16.53
N SER A 163 -9.29 1.32 -15.22
CA SER A 163 -8.98 0.31 -14.19
C SER A 163 -10.01 -0.82 -14.10
N PHE A 164 -11.19 -0.69 -14.71
CA PHE A 164 -12.24 -1.71 -14.79
C PHE A 164 -12.52 -2.18 -16.22
N SER A 165 -11.61 -1.90 -17.17
CA SER A 165 -11.61 -2.54 -18.49
C SER A 165 -11.54 -4.07 -18.35
N ASP A 166 -12.30 -4.78 -19.20
CA ASP A 166 -12.36 -6.24 -19.27
C ASP A 166 -11.56 -6.83 -20.45
N GLU A 167 -10.68 -6.02 -21.03
CA GLU A 167 -9.65 -6.47 -21.96
C GLU A 167 -8.77 -7.56 -21.30
N GLY A 168 -8.55 -8.67 -22.01
CA GLY A 168 -7.82 -9.83 -21.50
C GLY A 168 -8.61 -10.73 -20.53
N PHE A 169 -9.84 -10.40 -20.16
CA PHE A 169 -10.65 -11.26 -19.28
C PHE A 169 -11.39 -12.35 -20.05
N GLY A 170 -11.29 -13.60 -19.55
CA GLY A 170 -12.14 -14.71 -19.99
C GLY A 170 -13.61 -14.56 -19.57
N PRO A 171 -14.48 -15.53 -19.89
CA PRO A 171 -15.90 -15.51 -19.50
C PRO A 171 -16.08 -15.34 -17.98
N ILE A 172 -17.23 -14.82 -17.55
CA ILE A 172 -17.54 -14.66 -16.12
C ILE A 172 -17.58 -16.06 -15.46
N PRO A 173 -17.00 -16.25 -14.26
CA PRO A 173 -16.93 -17.57 -13.63
C PRO A 173 -18.33 -18.16 -13.38
N SER A 174 -18.56 -19.42 -13.72
CA SER A 174 -19.87 -20.08 -13.61
C SER A 174 -20.41 -20.20 -12.17
N LYS A 175 -19.57 -19.99 -11.15
CA LYS A 175 -19.97 -19.91 -9.74
C LYS A 175 -20.70 -18.60 -9.39
N TRP A 176 -20.54 -17.56 -10.20
CA TRP A 176 -21.10 -16.23 -9.96
C TRP A 176 -22.61 -16.23 -10.20
N LYS A 177 -23.37 -15.73 -9.23
CA LYS A 177 -24.85 -15.62 -9.32
C LYS A 177 -25.37 -14.19 -9.23
N GLY A 178 -24.48 -13.23 -8.99
CA GLY A 178 -24.86 -11.84 -8.78
C GLY A 178 -25.28 -11.11 -10.04
N THR A 179 -25.89 -9.95 -9.81
CA THR A 179 -26.61 -9.20 -10.83
C THR A 179 -25.99 -7.82 -11.08
N CYS A 180 -26.31 -7.24 -12.22
CA CYS A 180 -25.99 -5.86 -12.56
C CYS A 180 -27.28 -5.03 -12.53
N MET A 181 -27.54 -4.37 -11.41
CA MET A 181 -28.76 -3.60 -11.18
C MET A 181 -28.79 -2.36 -12.08
N LYS A 182 -29.87 -2.20 -12.83
CA LYS A 182 -30.13 -1.03 -13.69
C LYS A 182 -30.75 0.13 -12.88
N SER A 183 -30.30 1.35 -13.16
CA SER A 183 -30.88 2.62 -12.71
C SER A 183 -30.84 3.65 -13.87
N ASP A 184 -31.27 4.88 -13.61
CA ASP A 184 -31.29 5.96 -14.62
C ASP A 184 -29.88 6.33 -15.13
N ASP A 185 -28.88 6.25 -14.25
CA ASP A 185 -27.46 6.56 -14.48
C ASP A 185 -26.56 5.32 -14.56
N PHE A 186 -27.10 4.09 -14.47
CA PHE A 186 -26.32 2.85 -14.50
C PHE A 186 -27.03 1.77 -15.32
N LYS A 187 -26.42 1.30 -16.40
CA LYS A 187 -26.99 0.29 -17.30
C LYS A 187 -26.49 -1.10 -16.93
N THR A 188 -27.25 -2.14 -17.27
CA THR A 188 -26.79 -3.54 -17.16
C THR A 188 -25.51 -3.79 -17.96
N ALA A 189 -25.30 -3.05 -19.06
CA ALA A 189 -24.10 -3.10 -19.88
C ALA A 189 -22.91 -2.29 -19.32
N ASP A 190 -23.07 -1.60 -18.19
CA ASP A 190 -21.97 -0.96 -17.46
C ASP A 190 -21.19 -2.00 -16.62
N CYS A 191 -21.77 -3.20 -16.42
CA CYS A 191 -21.03 -4.39 -15.99
C CYS A 191 -20.45 -5.12 -17.22
N ASN A 192 -19.28 -5.72 -17.05
CA ASN A 192 -18.50 -6.36 -18.09
C ASN A 192 -17.79 -7.61 -17.51
N ARG A 193 -16.81 -8.21 -18.21
CA ARG A 193 -16.10 -9.40 -17.67
C ARG A 193 -15.15 -9.05 -16.51
N LYS A 194 -14.94 -7.77 -16.16
CA LYS A 194 -14.12 -7.30 -15.04
C LYS A 194 -14.97 -6.92 -13.83
N LEU A 195 -15.88 -5.96 -14.01
CA LEU A 195 -16.95 -5.60 -13.08
C LEU A 195 -18.17 -6.50 -13.38
N ILE A 196 -18.27 -7.63 -12.71
CA ILE A 196 -19.24 -8.69 -13.05
C ILE A 196 -20.61 -8.51 -12.38
N GLY A 197 -20.72 -7.57 -11.44
CA GLY A 197 -21.98 -7.20 -10.82
C GLY A 197 -21.91 -5.91 -10.02
N ALA A 198 -23.07 -5.28 -9.87
CA ALA A 198 -23.21 -3.96 -9.27
C ALA A 198 -24.59 -3.85 -8.63
N ARG A 199 -24.63 -3.72 -7.30
CA ARG A 199 -25.86 -3.62 -6.50
C ARG A 199 -25.88 -2.34 -5.66
N TYR A 200 -27.06 -1.89 -5.26
CA TYR A 200 -27.25 -0.75 -4.37
C TYR A 200 -28.45 -0.93 -3.45
N TYR A 201 -28.38 -0.33 -2.26
CA TYR A 201 -29.37 -0.54 -1.19
C TYR A 201 -29.98 0.80 -0.75
N THR A 202 -31.31 0.89 -0.78
CA THR A 202 -32.04 2.17 -0.72
C THR A 202 -32.39 2.64 0.70
N ALA A 203 -32.21 1.81 1.73
CA ALA A 203 -32.73 2.11 3.07
C ALA A 203 -32.09 3.38 3.66
N GLY A 204 -32.94 4.28 4.17
CA GLY A 204 -32.55 5.61 4.64
C GLY A 204 -32.61 6.71 3.57
N GLY A 205 -32.76 6.37 2.28
CA GLY A 205 -32.99 7.28 1.16
C GLY A 205 -31.75 8.00 0.63
N GLY A 206 -31.75 8.35 -0.66
CA GLY A 206 -30.65 9.06 -1.34
C GLY A 206 -29.61 8.16 -2.01
N LEU A 207 -29.83 6.84 -2.03
CA LEU A 207 -29.12 5.89 -2.90
C LEU A 207 -30.09 5.39 -3.96
N THR A 208 -29.79 5.66 -5.24
CA THR A 208 -30.67 5.38 -6.40
C THR A 208 -29.99 4.53 -7.47
N SER A 209 -28.71 4.21 -7.31
CA SER A 209 -27.90 3.51 -8.32
C SER A 209 -26.65 2.87 -7.74
N PRO A 210 -26.01 1.90 -8.41
CA PRO A 210 -24.66 1.42 -8.04
C PRO A 210 -23.54 2.44 -8.29
N ARG A 211 -23.80 3.49 -9.08
CA ARG A 211 -22.79 4.45 -9.53
C ARG A 211 -22.13 5.21 -8.37
N ASP A 212 -20.81 5.30 -8.40
CA ASP A 212 -20.04 6.08 -7.45
C ASP A 212 -20.08 7.59 -7.78
N HIS A 213 -20.73 8.35 -6.90
CA HIS A 213 -20.77 9.81 -6.94
C HIS A 213 -19.89 10.46 -5.85
N ASN A 214 -19.08 9.66 -5.14
CA ASN A 214 -18.18 10.10 -4.06
C ASN A 214 -16.70 9.89 -4.41
N GLY A 215 -16.40 8.84 -5.17
CA GLY A 215 -15.07 8.41 -5.63
C GLY A 215 -14.37 7.41 -4.72
N HIS A 216 -14.78 7.30 -3.44
CA HIS A 216 -14.14 6.41 -2.48
C HIS A 216 -14.24 4.93 -2.90
N GLY A 217 -15.39 4.45 -3.39
CA GLY A 217 -15.59 3.07 -3.83
C GLY A 217 -14.82 2.73 -5.10
N THR A 218 -14.73 3.68 -6.02
CA THR A 218 -13.87 3.60 -7.22
C THR A 218 -12.39 3.50 -6.84
N HIS A 219 -11.96 4.28 -5.86
CA HIS A 219 -10.58 4.29 -5.36
C HIS A 219 -10.22 2.98 -4.64
N THR A 220 -11.11 2.47 -3.79
CA THR A 220 -10.89 1.21 -3.05
C THR A 220 -10.96 -0.02 -3.97
N ALA A 221 -11.92 -0.09 -4.89
CA ALA A 221 -12.04 -1.16 -5.88
C ALA A 221 -10.81 -1.25 -6.80
N SER A 222 -10.35 -0.11 -7.33
CA SER A 222 -9.15 -0.07 -8.19
C SER A 222 -7.85 -0.34 -7.41
N THR A 223 -7.79 0.00 -6.11
CA THR A 223 -6.66 -0.42 -5.25
C THR A 223 -6.65 -1.93 -5.02
N ALA A 224 -7.81 -2.59 -4.84
CA ALA A 224 -7.88 -4.03 -4.61
C ALA A 224 -7.58 -4.84 -5.88
N ALA A 225 -8.21 -4.49 -6.99
CA ALA A 225 -8.19 -5.27 -8.22
C ALA A 225 -8.27 -4.43 -9.50
N GLY A 226 -7.83 -3.17 -9.51
CA GLY A 226 -7.75 -2.40 -10.76
C GLY A 226 -6.83 -3.08 -11.79
N ASN A 227 -7.23 -3.05 -13.06
CA ASN A 227 -6.37 -3.44 -14.17
C ASN A 227 -5.16 -2.47 -14.29
N THR A 228 -4.15 -2.85 -15.07
CA THR A 228 -2.97 -1.99 -15.29
C THR A 228 -3.33 -0.86 -16.24
N VAL A 229 -3.28 0.37 -15.73
CA VAL A 229 -3.48 1.61 -16.49
C VAL A 229 -2.17 2.38 -16.55
N HIS A 230 -1.62 2.56 -17.74
CA HIS A 230 -0.34 3.24 -17.94
C HIS A 230 -0.49 4.77 -17.86
N ASN A 231 0.60 5.46 -17.51
CA ASN A 231 0.66 6.93 -17.35
C ASN A 231 -0.38 7.52 -16.37
N ALA A 232 -0.91 6.70 -15.45
CA ALA A 232 -1.77 7.13 -14.37
C ALA A 232 -1.07 8.18 -13.50
N SER A 233 -1.73 9.32 -13.27
CA SER A 233 -1.21 10.41 -12.43
C SER A 233 -2.32 11.32 -11.92
N TYR A 234 -2.10 11.99 -10.80
CA TYR A 234 -2.94 13.11 -10.36
C TYR A 234 -2.33 14.42 -10.89
N TYR A 235 -2.74 14.80 -12.11
CA TYR A 235 -2.19 15.95 -12.85
C TYR A 235 -0.65 15.94 -12.96
N GLY A 236 -0.06 14.79 -13.30
CA GLY A 236 1.40 14.61 -13.40
C GLY A 236 2.08 14.18 -12.10
N LEU A 237 1.42 14.31 -10.94
CA LEU A 237 1.94 13.77 -9.68
C LEU A 237 1.72 12.26 -9.60
N ALA A 238 2.67 11.57 -8.96
CA ALA A 238 2.68 10.11 -8.84
C ALA A 238 2.55 9.38 -10.19
N ILE A 239 3.19 9.90 -11.25
CA ILE A 239 3.16 9.28 -12.57
C ILE A 239 3.76 7.86 -12.55
N GLY A 240 3.09 6.92 -13.20
CA GLY A 240 3.50 5.53 -13.37
C GLY A 240 2.39 4.71 -14.01
N SER A 241 2.38 3.39 -13.82
CA SER A 241 1.18 2.61 -14.12
C SER A 241 0.38 2.40 -12.83
N ALA A 242 -0.94 2.55 -12.82
CA ALA A 242 -1.77 2.12 -11.69
C ALA A 242 -2.18 0.66 -11.91
N LYS A 243 -2.18 -0.18 -10.88
CA LYS A 243 -2.81 -1.52 -10.87
C LYS A 243 -3.18 -1.89 -9.44
N GLY A 244 -4.17 -2.77 -9.27
CA GLY A 244 -4.56 -3.31 -7.98
C GLY A 244 -3.63 -4.41 -7.48
N GLY A 245 -3.94 -4.96 -6.31
CA GLY A 245 -3.18 -6.04 -5.68
C GLY A 245 -3.24 -7.36 -6.41
N PHE A 246 -4.42 -7.71 -6.90
CA PHE A 246 -4.58 -8.85 -7.80
C PHE A 246 -5.40 -8.43 -9.03
N PRO A 247 -4.75 -7.84 -10.06
CA PRO A 247 -5.44 -7.28 -11.23
C PRO A 247 -6.27 -8.29 -12.02
N GLY A 248 -5.99 -9.59 -11.88
CA GLY A 248 -6.77 -10.67 -12.49
C GLY A 248 -8.16 -10.90 -11.86
N SER A 249 -8.41 -10.46 -10.63
CA SER A 249 -9.71 -10.68 -9.96
C SER A 249 -10.88 -10.00 -10.68
N ARG A 250 -12.05 -10.61 -10.59
CA ARG A 250 -13.34 -9.95 -10.86
C ARG A 250 -13.71 -9.03 -9.69
N ILE A 251 -14.50 -8.01 -9.99
CA ILE A 251 -15.04 -7.06 -9.01
C ILE A 251 -16.56 -7.19 -8.98
N ALA A 252 -17.14 -7.23 -7.78
CA ALA A 252 -18.56 -7.04 -7.53
C ALA A 252 -18.75 -5.83 -6.61
N SER A 253 -19.51 -4.82 -7.04
CA SER A 253 -19.73 -3.59 -6.27
C SER A 253 -21.05 -3.64 -5.51
N TYR A 254 -21.01 -3.33 -4.21
CA TYR A 254 -22.18 -3.30 -3.32
C TYR A 254 -22.27 -1.92 -2.67
N ARG A 255 -23.12 -1.04 -3.20
CA ARG A 255 -23.25 0.34 -2.71
C ARG A 255 -24.10 0.42 -1.44
N VAL A 256 -23.42 0.43 -0.30
CA VAL A 256 -24.03 0.52 1.05
C VAL A 256 -23.91 1.89 1.70
N CYS A 257 -23.00 2.74 1.19
CA CYS A 257 -22.69 4.06 1.70
C CYS A 257 -23.25 5.17 0.81
N GLY A 258 -23.92 6.16 1.41
CA GLY A 258 -24.40 7.37 0.74
C GLY A 258 -24.00 8.65 1.48
N PRO A 259 -24.55 9.83 1.09
CA PRO A 259 -24.18 11.12 1.68
C PRO A 259 -24.41 11.24 3.21
N ARG A 260 -25.29 10.40 3.76
CA ARG A 260 -25.58 10.31 5.21
C ARG A 260 -24.88 9.11 5.89
N GLY A 261 -23.77 8.65 5.32
CA GLY A 261 -22.98 7.50 5.80
C GLY A 261 -23.49 6.16 5.29
N CYS A 262 -22.99 5.08 5.90
CA CYS A 262 -23.31 3.69 5.56
C CYS A 262 -24.34 3.15 6.57
N LYS A 263 -25.49 2.66 6.09
CA LYS A 263 -26.56 2.15 6.98
C LYS A 263 -26.36 0.67 7.28
N GLY A 264 -26.52 0.28 8.55
CA GLY A 264 -26.36 -1.10 8.99
C GLY A 264 -27.29 -2.10 8.29
N SER A 265 -28.52 -1.68 7.95
CA SER A 265 -29.45 -2.47 7.14
C SER A 265 -28.93 -2.74 5.72
N ASN A 266 -28.31 -1.74 5.08
CA ASN A 266 -27.70 -1.87 3.75
C ASN A 266 -26.48 -2.78 3.81
N ILE A 267 -25.67 -2.66 4.87
CA ILE A 267 -24.50 -3.51 5.09
C ILE A 267 -24.92 -4.98 5.25
N LEU A 268 -25.94 -5.27 6.06
CA LEU A 268 -26.44 -6.64 6.24
C LEU A 268 -27.04 -7.21 4.94
N ALA A 269 -27.86 -6.45 4.22
CA ALA A 269 -28.40 -6.87 2.92
C ALA A 269 -27.28 -7.14 1.90
N ALA A 270 -26.22 -6.33 1.89
CA ALA A 270 -25.06 -6.56 1.04
C ALA A 270 -24.25 -7.80 1.44
N PHE A 271 -24.16 -8.14 2.73
CA PHE A 271 -23.53 -9.40 3.15
C PHE A 271 -24.34 -10.61 2.69
N ASP A 272 -25.66 -10.56 2.82
CA ASP A 272 -26.56 -11.63 2.40
C ASP A 272 -26.45 -11.88 0.88
N ASP A 273 -26.66 -10.83 0.08
CA ASP A 273 -26.47 -10.85 -1.38
C ASP A 273 -25.05 -11.34 -1.77
N ALA A 274 -23.99 -10.81 -1.14
CA ALA A 274 -22.63 -11.17 -1.54
C ALA A 274 -22.27 -12.63 -1.21
N ILE A 275 -22.82 -13.18 -0.13
CA ILE A 275 -22.67 -14.60 0.23
C ILE A 275 -23.38 -15.49 -0.80
N GLU A 276 -24.60 -15.13 -1.23
CA GLU A 276 -25.33 -15.88 -2.25
C GLU A 276 -24.70 -15.75 -3.65
N ASP A 277 -24.27 -14.54 -4.01
CA ASP A 277 -23.66 -14.19 -5.30
C ASP A 277 -22.34 -14.94 -5.55
N GLY A 278 -21.66 -15.39 -4.48
CA GLY A 278 -20.49 -16.27 -4.54
C GLY A 278 -19.14 -15.55 -4.55
N VAL A 279 -19.01 -14.44 -3.80
CA VAL A 279 -17.72 -13.74 -3.65
C VAL A 279 -16.71 -14.57 -2.83
N ASP A 280 -15.41 -14.44 -3.11
CA ASP A 280 -14.35 -15.15 -2.38
C ASP A 280 -13.72 -14.29 -1.26
N VAL A 281 -13.67 -12.97 -1.48
CA VAL A 281 -13.10 -11.98 -0.56
C VAL A 281 -14.03 -10.77 -0.49
N LEU A 282 -14.27 -10.26 0.71
CA LEU A 282 -15.01 -9.03 0.96
C LEU A 282 -14.08 -7.93 1.48
N SER A 283 -14.10 -6.77 0.82
CA SER A 283 -13.35 -5.58 1.19
C SER A 283 -14.29 -4.50 1.71
N LEU A 284 -14.16 -4.17 3.00
CA LEU A 284 -14.98 -3.17 3.69
C LEU A 284 -14.10 -2.01 4.15
N SER A 285 -14.17 -0.88 3.44
CA SER A 285 -13.45 0.34 3.80
C SER A 285 -14.32 1.27 4.66
N LEU A 286 -15.06 0.69 5.60
CA LEU A 286 -16.06 1.34 6.45
C LEU A 286 -16.06 0.73 7.87
N GLY A 287 -16.60 1.46 8.84
CA GLY A 287 -16.65 1.04 10.25
C GLY A 287 -17.48 2.00 11.10
N SER A 288 -17.74 1.62 12.35
CA SER A 288 -18.38 2.51 13.34
C SER A 288 -17.41 3.59 13.85
N SER A 289 -17.93 4.62 14.51
CA SER A 289 -17.08 5.52 15.31
C SER A 289 -16.59 4.80 16.58
N PRO A 290 -15.38 5.11 17.09
CA PRO A 290 -14.87 4.45 18.29
C PRO A 290 -15.65 4.84 19.54
N GLY A 291 -15.63 3.97 20.56
CA GLY A 291 -16.26 4.23 21.86
C GLY A 291 -17.71 3.74 21.97
N TYR A 292 -18.39 3.49 20.85
CA TYR A 292 -19.50 2.53 20.83
C TYR A 292 -18.90 1.13 21.02
N GLY A 293 -18.89 0.63 22.26
CA GLY A 293 -18.45 -0.73 22.56
C GLY A 293 -19.25 -1.71 21.73
N PRO A 294 -18.64 -2.47 20.79
CA PRO A 294 -19.39 -3.27 19.85
C PRO A 294 -19.91 -4.49 20.60
N ASN A 295 -21.17 -4.43 21.00
CA ASN A 295 -21.89 -5.65 21.32
C ASN A 295 -22.17 -6.32 19.98
N PHE A 296 -21.48 -7.42 19.68
CA PHE A 296 -21.45 -7.98 18.32
C PHE A 296 -22.86 -8.30 17.76
N HIS A 297 -23.88 -8.58 18.59
CA HIS A 297 -25.28 -8.72 18.20
C HIS A 297 -25.97 -7.44 17.69
N ARG A 298 -25.30 -6.28 17.76
CA ARG A 298 -25.76 -4.99 17.21
C ARG A 298 -24.77 -4.40 16.19
N ASP A 299 -23.67 -5.10 15.92
CA ASP A 299 -22.68 -4.67 14.94
C ASP A 299 -22.97 -5.39 13.61
N PRO A 300 -23.53 -4.68 12.60
CA PRO A 300 -23.91 -5.29 11.32
C PRO A 300 -22.70 -5.82 10.55
N ILE A 301 -21.51 -5.25 10.76
CA ILE A 301 -20.27 -5.71 10.13
C ILE A 301 -19.84 -7.00 10.80
N ALA A 302 -19.87 -7.09 12.13
CA ALA A 302 -19.52 -8.31 12.85
C ALA A 302 -20.47 -9.49 12.52
N ILE A 303 -21.78 -9.23 12.44
CA ILE A 303 -22.79 -10.25 12.09
C ILE A 303 -22.60 -10.74 10.66
N GLY A 304 -22.62 -9.84 9.66
CA GLY A 304 -22.49 -10.25 8.26
C GLY A 304 -21.15 -10.92 7.96
N SER A 305 -20.06 -10.43 8.56
CA SER A 305 -18.74 -11.05 8.41
C SER A 305 -18.60 -12.41 9.09
N PHE A 306 -19.37 -12.69 10.14
CA PHE A 306 -19.41 -14.03 10.76
C PHE A 306 -19.98 -15.05 9.77
N HIS A 307 -21.15 -14.75 9.18
CA HIS A 307 -21.79 -15.63 8.20
C HIS A 307 -20.94 -15.79 6.93
N ALA A 308 -20.32 -14.73 6.44
CA ALA A 308 -19.37 -14.80 5.33
C ALA A 308 -18.18 -15.74 5.66
N THR A 309 -17.65 -15.65 6.88
CA THR A 309 -16.55 -16.52 7.34
C THR A 309 -16.99 -17.99 7.47
N GLU A 310 -18.21 -18.28 7.96
CA GLU A 310 -18.76 -19.65 7.98
C GLU A 310 -18.89 -20.27 6.58
N LYS A 311 -19.03 -19.43 5.54
CA LYS A 311 -19.10 -19.83 4.12
C LYS A 311 -17.72 -19.84 3.44
N GLY A 312 -16.64 -19.57 4.16
CA GLY A 312 -15.27 -19.62 3.65
C GLY A 312 -14.80 -18.35 2.93
N ILE A 313 -15.55 -17.25 3.04
CA ILE A 313 -15.25 -15.94 2.44
C ILE A 313 -14.33 -15.15 3.37
N THR A 314 -13.24 -14.60 2.83
CA THR A 314 -12.31 -13.79 3.65
C THR A 314 -12.81 -12.36 3.77
N VAL A 315 -13.05 -11.87 4.99
CA VAL A 315 -13.51 -10.49 5.22
C VAL A 315 -12.38 -9.61 5.74
N VAL A 316 -12.07 -8.56 4.98
CA VAL A 316 -11.03 -7.58 5.27
C VAL A 316 -11.69 -6.23 5.55
N CYS A 317 -11.35 -5.61 6.68
CA CYS A 317 -11.90 -4.31 7.09
C CYS A 317 -10.81 -3.31 7.46
N SER A 318 -11.08 -2.03 7.23
CA SER A 318 -10.23 -0.93 7.72
C SER A 318 -10.28 -0.82 9.26
N ALA A 319 -9.16 -0.41 9.89
CA ALA A 319 -9.08 -0.27 11.36
C ALA A 319 -9.80 0.97 11.93
N GLY A 320 -10.06 1.99 11.10
CA GLY A 320 -10.60 3.29 11.52
C GLY A 320 -9.57 4.43 11.42
N ASN A 321 -10.04 5.68 11.41
CA ASN A 321 -9.21 6.87 11.18
C ASN A 321 -9.18 7.84 12.39
N ASP A 322 -9.57 7.38 13.58
CA ASP A 322 -9.67 8.15 14.82
C ASP A 322 -8.44 7.99 15.75
N GLY A 323 -7.30 7.61 15.18
CA GLY A 323 -6.00 7.63 15.85
C GLY A 323 -5.48 9.05 16.12
N PRO A 324 -4.40 9.20 16.92
CA PRO A 324 -3.58 8.13 17.49
C PRO A 324 -4.08 7.67 18.87
N ARG A 325 -5.30 8.04 19.28
CA ARG A 325 -5.83 7.72 20.62
C ARG A 325 -5.87 6.20 20.83
N LYS A 326 -5.30 5.74 21.95
CA LYS A 326 -5.35 4.34 22.39
C LYS A 326 -6.80 3.83 22.46
N GLY A 327 -7.04 2.63 21.95
CA GLY A 327 -8.37 2.03 21.83
C GLY A 327 -9.31 2.73 20.85
N SER A 328 -8.80 3.35 19.79
CA SER A 328 -9.64 3.87 18.71
C SER A 328 -10.05 2.80 17.68
N VAL A 329 -9.43 1.61 17.68
CA VAL A 329 -9.66 0.58 16.66
C VAL A 329 -11.10 0.04 16.65
N VAL A 330 -11.66 -0.08 15.45
CA VAL A 330 -12.99 -0.67 15.17
C VAL A 330 -12.85 -1.91 14.27
N ASN A 331 -13.97 -2.52 13.85
CA ASN A 331 -14.00 -3.77 13.08
C ASN A 331 -13.20 -4.90 13.76
N VAL A 332 -13.38 -5.03 15.07
CA VAL A 332 -12.52 -5.80 16.00
C VAL A 332 -12.90 -7.27 16.17
N ALA A 333 -13.91 -7.78 15.46
CA ALA A 333 -14.32 -9.17 15.59
C ALA A 333 -13.18 -10.13 15.18
N PRO A 334 -13.00 -11.30 15.83
CA PRO A 334 -11.83 -12.15 15.58
C PRO A 334 -11.78 -12.74 14.17
N TRP A 335 -12.94 -12.99 13.55
CA TRP A 335 -13.05 -13.48 12.18
C TRP A 335 -12.73 -12.44 11.09
N ILE A 336 -12.78 -11.13 11.41
CA ILE A 336 -12.40 -10.05 10.49
C ILE A 336 -10.87 -9.88 10.46
N LEU A 337 -10.28 -9.68 9.27
CA LEU A 337 -8.90 -9.21 9.09
C LEU A 337 -8.85 -7.66 9.12
N THR A 338 -8.35 -7.07 10.21
CA THR A 338 -8.42 -5.63 10.47
C THR A 338 -7.12 -4.90 10.13
N VAL A 339 -7.18 -3.87 9.29
CA VAL A 339 -6.01 -3.27 8.62
C VAL A 339 -5.73 -1.83 9.03
N ALA A 340 -4.53 -1.58 9.58
CA ALA A 340 -3.98 -0.26 9.87
C ALA A 340 -3.35 0.41 8.63
N ALA A 341 -3.21 1.74 8.70
CA ALA A 341 -2.64 2.55 7.62
C ALA A 341 -1.19 2.95 7.93
N SER A 342 -0.32 2.74 6.95
CA SER A 342 1.06 3.17 6.97
C SER A 342 1.43 4.01 5.75
N SER A 343 2.57 4.70 5.81
CA SER A 343 3.16 5.43 4.69
C SER A 343 3.98 4.53 3.77
N ILE A 344 4.03 4.90 2.50
CA ILE A 344 5.01 4.37 1.54
C ILE A 344 6.25 5.28 1.48
N ASP A 345 7.27 4.87 0.74
CA ASP A 345 8.48 5.66 0.49
C ASP A 345 8.31 6.71 -0.64
N ARG A 346 7.07 7.17 -0.88
CA ARG A 346 6.78 8.31 -1.74
C ARG A 346 6.29 9.48 -0.89
N ASP A 347 6.91 10.64 -1.06
CA ASP A 347 6.55 11.90 -0.41
C ASP A 347 6.16 12.95 -1.47
N PHE A 348 5.24 13.83 -1.11
CA PHE A 348 4.78 14.93 -1.97
C PHE A 348 5.29 16.24 -1.37
N GLN A 349 6.36 16.76 -1.97
CA GLN A 349 7.13 17.89 -1.44
C GLN A 349 6.62 19.19 -2.06
N ALA A 350 6.17 20.09 -1.20
CA ALA A 350 5.72 21.43 -1.52
C ALA A 350 6.68 22.40 -0.82
N ASP A 351 7.86 22.58 -1.39
CA ASP A 351 8.98 23.25 -0.71
C ASP A 351 8.80 24.77 -0.66
N ILE A 352 9.38 25.38 0.36
CA ILE A 352 9.26 26.81 0.64
C ILE A 352 10.64 27.43 0.49
N ALA A 353 10.80 28.31 -0.49
CA ALA A 353 12.00 29.14 -0.62
C ALA A 353 11.77 30.47 0.11
N LEU A 354 12.72 30.90 0.93
CA LEU A 354 12.71 32.14 1.70
C LEU A 354 13.66 33.17 1.08
N GLY A 355 13.44 34.47 1.35
CA GLY A 355 14.22 35.57 0.78
C GLY A 355 15.70 35.59 1.18
N ASP A 356 16.07 34.93 2.29
CA ASP A 356 17.45 34.69 2.73
C ASP A 356 18.17 33.57 1.95
N LYS A 357 17.51 32.97 0.94
CA LYS A 357 17.92 31.78 0.16
C LYS A 357 17.78 30.46 0.91
N THR A 358 17.23 30.44 2.12
CA THR A 358 16.91 29.18 2.83
C THR A 358 15.77 28.46 2.11
N VAL A 359 15.94 27.16 1.88
CA VAL A 359 14.86 26.27 1.37
C VAL A 359 14.42 25.32 2.48
N ILE A 360 13.14 25.36 2.81
CA ILE A 360 12.51 24.49 3.80
C ILE A 360 11.69 23.42 3.10
N LYS A 361 11.95 22.15 3.44
CA LYS A 361 11.22 21.01 2.88
C LYS A 361 9.79 20.95 3.43
N GLY A 362 8.83 21.26 2.58
CA GLY A 362 7.42 21.21 2.91
C GLY A 362 6.78 19.91 2.46
N GLY A 363 5.47 19.81 2.63
CA GLY A 363 4.68 18.71 2.09
C GLY A 363 3.22 19.06 1.93
N GLY A 364 2.56 18.37 1.00
CA GLY A 364 1.22 18.70 0.54
C GLY A 364 1.13 18.62 -0.99
N ILE A 365 -0.10 18.61 -1.50
CA ILE A 365 -0.35 18.60 -2.94
C ILE A 365 -0.99 19.93 -3.35
N ASN A 366 -0.19 20.78 -3.99
CA ASN A 366 -0.61 22.09 -4.45
C ASN A 366 -0.26 22.25 -5.95
N PHE A 367 -1.21 22.80 -6.70
CA PHE A 367 -1.09 23.14 -8.12
C PHE A 367 -1.28 24.64 -8.33
N GLY A 368 -0.94 25.44 -7.32
CA GLY A 368 -0.92 26.89 -7.44
C GLY A 368 0.39 27.32 -8.09
N GLU A 369 0.31 28.33 -8.96
CA GLU A 369 1.46 28.86 -9.68
C GLU A 369 1.85 30.19 -9.01
N LEU A 370 2.95 30.14 -8.25
CA LEU A 370 3.67 31.30 -7.75
C LEU A 370 5.00 31.40 -8.50
N GLU A 371 5.56 32.61 -8.59
CA GLU A 371 6.91 32.82 -9.08
C GLU A 371 7.92 31.95 -8.31
N LYS A 372 8.89 31.37 -9.03
CA LYS A 372 9.93 30.53 -8.42
C LYS A 372 10.90 31.32 -7.53
N SER A 373 10.97 32.62 -7.72
CA SER A 373 11.73 33.55 -6.88
C SER A 373 10.92 33.92 -5.63
N PRO A 374 11.53 33.97 -4.43
CA PRO A 374 10.83 34.32 -3.19
C PRO A 374 10.55 35.83 -3.10
N ILE A 375 9.60 36.31 -3.90
CA ILE A 375 9.24 37.74 -4.03
C ILE A 375 8.02 38.13 -3.19
N TYR A 376 7.23 37.17 -2.73
CA TYR A 376 5.96 37.44 -2.04
C TYR A 376 6.20 37.64 -0.55
N ARG A 377 5.60 38.68 0.03
CA ARG A 377 5.75 38.94 1.47
C ARG A 377 5.14 37.81 2.30
N LEU A 378 5.91 37.34 3.27
CA LEU A 378 5.52 36.33 4.25
C LEU A 378 5.02 37.03 5.53
N LEU A 379 3.84 36.66 6.03
CA LEU A 379 3.29 37.18 7.27
C LEU A 379 2.97 36.05 8.25
N TYR A 380 3.52 36.14 9.45
CA TYR A 380 3.13 35.26 10.56
C TYR A 380 1.76 35.69 11.10
N GLY A 381 0.80 34.76 11.18
CA GLY A 381 -0.62 35.07 11.42
C GLY A 381 -0.89 35.98 12.63
N ILE A 382 -0.04 35.93 13.67
CA ILE A 382 -0.11 36.82 14.84
C ILE A 382 -0.01 38.31 14.47
N THR A 383 0.83 38.69 13.50
CA THR A 383 1.02 40.09 13.06
C THR A 383 -0.16 40.57 12.20
N ALA A 384 -0.86 39.62 11.57
CA ALA A 384 -2.06 39.82 10.79
C ALA A 384 -3.36 39.79 11.62
N LYS A 385 -3.30 39.82 12.96
CA LYS A 385 -4.48 39.91 13.84
C LYS A 385 -5.40 41.08 13.44
N GLY A 386 -6.70 40.81 13.38
CA GLY A 386 -7.75 41.81 13.16
C GLY A 386 -8.25 42.50 14.45
N ASN A 387 -9.02 43.57 14.28
CA ASN A 387 -9.43 44.45 15.38
C ASN A 387 -10.62 43.93 16.22
N LEU A 388 -11.16 42.74 15.93
CA LEU A 388 -12.26 42.14 16.68
C LEU A 388 -11.77 41.61 18.03
N THR A 389 -12.27 42.18 19.13
CA THR A 389 -11.91 41.82 20.51
C THR A 389 -12.24 40.38 20.90
N THR A 390 -13.16 39.74 20.19
CA THR A 390 -13.52 38.31 20.36
C THR A 390 -12.38 37.34 20.04
N TYR A 391 -11.35 37.77 19.31
CA TYR A 391 -10.23 36.91 18.90
C TYR A 391 -8.91 37.35 19.55
N ASP A 392 -8.16 36.37 20.06
CA ASP A 392 -6.86 36.59 20.67
C ASP A 392 -5.70 36.44 19.66
N GLU A 393 -4.47 36.68 20.11
CA GLU A 393 -3.27 36.46 19.29
C GLU A 393 -3.03 34.99 18.93
N VAL A 394 -3.54 34.06 19.73
CA VAL A 394 -3.45 32.61 19.49
C VAL A 394 -4.41 32.21 18.38
N ASP A 395 -5.58 32.84 18.26
CA ASP A 395 -6.53 32.66 17.16
C ASP A 395 -5.96 33.17 15.84
N ALA A 396 -5.34 34.35 15.86
CA ALA A 396 -4.62 34.91 14.71
C ALA A 396 -3.43 34.01 14.30
N ARG A 397 -2.61 33.57 15.27
CA ARG A 397 -1.54 32.58 15.07
C ARG A 397 -2.03 31.27 14.45
N ASN A 398 -3.24 30.83 14.81
CA ASN A 398 -3.86 29.63 14.26
C ASN A 398 -4.61 29.86 12.94
N CYS A 399 -4.66 31.10 12.44
CA CYS A 399 -5.46 31.51 11.28
C CYS A 399 -6.92 31.04 11.38
N ILE A 400 -7.50 31.21 12.59
CA ILE A 400 -8.92 30.95 12.83
C ILE A 400 -9.75 31.86 11.92
N PRO A 401 -10.81 31.35 11.26
CA PRO A 401 -11.67 32.18 10.43
C PRO A 401 -12.17 33.42 11.20
N ARG A 402 -12.04 34.60 10.57
CA ARG A 402 -12.35 35.95 11.13
C ARG A 402 -11.37 36.52 12.17
N ALA A 403 -10.34 35.80 12.61
CA ALA A 403 -9.32 36.32 13.54
C ALA A 403 -8.25 37.21 12.87
N LEU A 404 -8.17 37.17 11.54
CA LEU A 404 -7.19 37.91 10.74
C LEU A 404 -7.82 39.13 10.04
N ASP A 405 -7.00 40.17 9.90
CA ASP A 405 -7.32 41.39 9.15
C ASP A 405 -7.22 41.17 7.63
N ARG A 406 -8.18 41.69 6.86
CA ARG A 406 -8.21 41.50 5.40
C ARG A 406 -7.09 42.25 4.70
N ASP A 407 -6.84 43.51 5.09
CA ASP A 407 -5.94 44.40 4.37
C ASP A 407 -4.47 44.07 4.69
N LYS A 408 -4.21 43.51 5.87
CA LYS A 408 -2.92 42.85 6.17
C LYS A 408 -2.73 41.54 5.40
N VAL A 409 -3.77 40.72 5.21
CA VAL A 409 -3.64 39.39 4.59
C VAL A 409 -3.59 39.43 3.05
N LYS A 410 -4.32 40.35 2.42
CA LYS A 410 -4.47 40.41 0.96
C LYS A 410 -3.12 40.52 0.25
N GLY A 411 -2.87 39.62 -0.71
CA GLY A 411 -1.66 39.60 -1.53
C GLY A 411 -0.43 38.96 -0.87
N ASN A 412 -0.54 38.44 0.35
CA ASN A 412 0.58 37.89 1.12
C ASN A 412 0.49 36.36 1.31
N ILE A 413 1.64 35.73 1.61
CA ILE A 413 1.70 34.33 2.07
C ILE A 413 1.56 34.32 3.59
N ILE A 414 0.60 33.55 4.12
CA ILE A 414 0.31 33.55 5.56
C ILE A 414 0.87 32.29 6.23
N LEU A 415 1.70 32.47 7.24
CA LEU A 415 2.23 31.42 8.11
C LEU A 415 1.30 31.20 9.30
N CYS A 416 0.72 30.00 9.37
CA CYS A 416 -0.31 29.59 10.32
C CYS A 416 0.16 28.38 11.13
N GLU A 417 -0.14 28.35 12.43
CA GLU A 417 0.13 27.19 13.29
C GLU A 417 -1.13 26.37 13.61
N SER A 418 -0.90 25.25 14.30
CA SER A 418 -1.95 24.32 14.74
C SER A 418 -1.91 24.04 16.24
N THR A 419 -1.87 25.10 17.06
CA THR A 419 -1.92 24.99 18.53
C THR A 419 -3.34 24.98 19.12
N LYS A 420 -4.35 25.49 18.39
CA LYS A 420 -5.78 25.34 18.69
C LYS A 420 -6.43 24.39 17.68
N GLY A 421 -7.08 23.33 18.18
CA GLY A 421 -7.65 22.24 17.37
C GLY A 421 -9.11 22.41 16.89
N MET A 422 -9.75 23.55 17.17
CA MET A 422 -11.20 23.75 16.91
C MET A 422 -11.60 23.80 15.43
N TYR A 423 -10.66 24.07 14.52
CA TYR A 423 -10.95 24.23 13.09
C TYR A 423 -10.03 23.32 12.26
N SER A 424 -10.63 22.61 11.30
CA SER A 424 -9.93 21.79 10.34
C SER A 424 -9.03 22.62 9.41
N THR A 425 -8.00 21.98 8.85
CA THR A 425 -7.12 22.59 7.85
C THR A 425 -7.89 23.17 6.67
N LYS A 426 -8.97 22.52 6.20
CA LYS A 426 -9.85 23.04 5.13
C LYS A 426 -10.55 24.35 5.54
N GLN A 427 -11.02 24.46 6.79
CA GLN A 427 -11.65 25.70 7.28
C GLN A 427 -10.64 26.85 7.44
N LYS A 428 -9.45 26.57 7.97
CA LYS A 428 -8.34 27.55 8.06
C LYS A 428 -7.94 28.05 6.67
N LEU A 429 -7.73 27.13 5.72
CA LEU A 429 -7.42 27.41 4.32
C LEU A 429 -8.50 28.26 3.63
N ALA A 430 -9.77 27.89 3.80
CA ALA A 430 -10.89 28.67 3.26
C ALA A 430 -11.00 30.07 3.89
N GLY A 431 -10.61 30.22 5.15
CA GLY A 431 -10.51 31.49 5.86
C GLY A 431 -9.46 32.42 5.23
N VAL A 432 -8.20 31.98 5.14
CA VAL A 432 -7.11 32.80 4.57
C VAL A 432 -7.35 33.11 3.09
N LYS A 433 -7.84 32.14 2.30
CA LYS A 433 -8.18 32.34 0.89
C LYS A 433 -9.28 33.40 0.69
N ARG A 434 -10.29 33.44 1.57
CA ARG A 434 -11.38 34.44 1.52
C ARG A 434 -10.90 35.87 1.78
N LEU A 435 -9.84 36.03 2.58
CA LEU A 435 -9.22 37.32 2.86
C LEU A 435 -8.31 37.82 1.72
N GLY A 436 -8.06 36.98 0.70
CA GLY A 436 -7.19 37.32 -0.43
C GLY A 436 -5.71 36.99 -0.22
N ALA A 437 -5.38 36.10 0.73
CA ALA A 437 -4.06 35.48 0.77
C ALA A 437 -3.74 34.80 -0.57
N ILE A 438 -2.48 34.83 -0.98
CA ILE A 438 -2.01 34.16 -2.21
C ILE A 438 -1.35 32.82 -1.94
N GLY A 439 -1.02 32.53 -0.68
CA GLY A 439 -0.50 31.22 -0.26
C GLY A 439 -0.56 31.03 1.26
N MET A 440 -0.36 29.80 1.72
CA MET A 440 -0.36 29.44 3.14
C MET A 440 0.79 28.50 3.49
N VAL A 441 1.58 28.86 4.51
CA VAL A 441 2.50 27.92 5.16
C VAL A 441 1.84 27.44 6.45
N TYR A 442 1.76 26.13 6.65
CA TYR A 442 1.04 25.55 7.79
C TYR A 442 1.95 24.67 8.65
N VAL A 443 2.12 25.04 9.92
CA VAL A 443 2.94 24.28 10.87
C VAL A 443 2.06 23.22 11.56
N ASN A 444 2.15 21.97 11.09
CA ASN A 444 1.39 20.84 11.63
C ASN A 444 2.04 19.49 11.24
N ASP A 445 2.61 18.80 12.24
CA ASP A 445 3.31 17.51 12.08
C ASP A 445 2.40 16.41 11.47
N ASN A 446 1.15 16.35 11.90
CA ASN A 446 0.18 15.35 11.43
C ASN A 446 -0.20 15.60 9.97
N ALA A 447 -0.53 16.84 9.61
CA ALA A 447 -0.90 17.21 8.24
C ALA A 447 0.28 17.08 7.26
N ARG A 448 1.52 17.32 7.70
CA ARG A 448 2.74 17.07 6.90
C ARG A 448 2.87 15.61 6.47
N SER A 449 2.37 14.68 7.28
CA SER A 449 2.49 13.23 7.01
C SER A 449 1.47 12.66 6.02
N VAL A 450 0.44 13.41 5.61
CA VAL A 450 -0.69 12.87 4.81
C VAL A 450 -0.91 13.50 3.43
N ALA A 451 -0.08 14.48 3.06
CA ALA A 451 -0.03 15.07 1.72
C ALA A 451 -1.38 15.51 1.13
N SER A 452 -2.23 16.17 1.91
CA SER A 452 -3.56 16.62 1.45
C SER A 452 -3.48 17.58 0.25
N SER A 453 -4.44 17.47 -0.68
CA SER A 453 -4.57 18.38 -1.81
C SER A 453 -5.26 19.70 -1.44
N THR A 454 -4.71 20.82 -1.92
CA THR A 454 -5.27 22.18 -1.82
C THR A 454 -5.74 22.75 -3.15
N GLY A 455 -5.74 21.93 -4.20
CA GLY A 455 -6.07 22.34 -5.56
C GLY A 455 -5.11 23.42 -6.07
N SER A 456 -5.64 24.43 -6.76
CA SER A 456 -4.87 25.56 -7.30
C SER A 456 -4.45 26.62 -6.28
N PHE A 457 -4.62 26.39 -4.96
CA PHE A 457 -4.16 27.34 -3.94
C PHE A 457 -2.78 26.90 -3.41
N PRO A 458 -1.73 27.75 -3.51
CA PRO A 458 -0.40 27.46 -2.99
C PRO A 458 -0.43 27.20 -1.47
N MET A 459 -0.09 25.98 -1.07
CA MET A 459 0.01 25.63 0.34
C MET A 459 1.12 24.61 0.58
N ALA A 460 1.96 24.90 1.57
CA ALA A 460 2.99 24.01 2.07
C ALA A 460 2.75 23.74 3.55
N THR A 461 2.72 22.47 3.94
CA THR A 461 2.71 22.07 5.35
C THR A 461 4.13 21.74 5.78
N VAL A 462 4.53 22.13 7.00
CA VAL A 462 5.83 21.82 7.60
C VAL A 462 5.65 21.21 8.99
N ASN A 463 6.64 20.43 9.43
CA ASN A 463 6.72 19.98 10.81
C ASN A 463 7.06 21.16 11.74
N ARG A 464 6.88 20.99 13.06
CA ARG A 464 7.11 22.03 14.07
C ARG A 464 8.56 22.54 14.09
N LYS A 465 9.56 21.66 13.90
CA LYS A 465 10.98 22.03 13.91
C LYS A 465 11.31 22.99 12.77
N ASP A 466 10.84 22.69 11.57
CA ASP A 466 11.07 23.52 10.40
C ASP A 466 10.17 24.77 10.39
N GLY A 467 8.94 24.66 10.91
CA GLY A 467 8.07 25.81 11.16
C GLY A 467 8.70 26.87 12.07
N GLN A 468 9.43 26.47 13.13
CA GLN A 468 10.14 27.43 13.98
C GLN A 468 11.25 28.20 13.24
N LYS A 469 11.91 27.60 12.24
CA LYS A 469 12.88 28.32 11.38
C LYS A 469 12.19 29.43 10.58
N ILE A 470 11.03 29.12 9.99
CA ILE A 470 10.23 30.09 9.23
C ILE A 470 9.69 31.19 10.15
N ILE A 471 9.23 30.85 11.36
CA ILE A 471 8.80 31.85 12.37
C ILE A 471 9.97 32.75 12.79
N HIS A 472 11.18 32.21 12.94
CA HIS A 472 12.37 33.00 13.27
C HIS A 472 12.73 33.98 12.14
N TYR A 473 12.84 33.48 10.90
CA TYR A 473 13.04 34.30 9.70
C TYR A 473 12.01 35.44 9.58
N ALA A 474 10.73 35.11 9.70
CA ALA A 474 9.63 36.07 9.60
C ALA A 474 9.55 37.12 10.73
N LYS A 475 10.36 36.97 11.79
CA LYS A 475 10.47 37.93 12.90
C LYS A 475 11.76 38.77 12.85
N GLN A 476 12.84 38.22 12.30
CA GLN A 476 14.12 38.94 12.21
C GLN A 476 14.14 39.90 11.03
N GLU A 477 13.61 39.48 9.88
CA GLU A 477 13.67 40.32 8.68
C GLU A 477 12.62 41.43 8.68
N ARG A 478 13.03 42.61 8.20
CA ARG A 478 12.14 43.78 8.07
C ARG A 478 11.04 43.57 7.03
N ASN A 479 11.41 42.90 5.93
CA ASN A 479 10.53 42.57 4.80
C ASN A 479 10.72 41.08 4.43
N PRO A 480 10.24 40.14 5.25
CA PRO A 480 10.41 38.72 4.99
C PRO A 480 9.62 38.34 3.73
N THR A 481 10.26 37.63 2.81
CA THR A 481 9.64 37.12 1.59
C THR A 481 9.78 35.62 1.48
N ALA A 482 8.88 35.01 0.73
CA ALA A 482 8.87 33.58 0.44
C ALA A 482 8.23 33.30 -0.91
N THR A 483 8.36 32.07 -1.37
CA THR A 483 7.45 31.47 -2.35
C THR A 483 7.20 30.01 -1.97
N ILE A 484 6.05 29.48 -2.37
CA ILE A 484 5.70 28.06 -2.22
C ILE A 484 5.84 27.44 -3.61
N LEU A 485 6.73 26.47 -3.72
CA LEU A 485 6.98 25.77 -4.97
C LEU A 485 5.84 24.78 -5.28
N ALA A 486 5.59 24.59 -6.58
CA ALA A 486 4.66 23.57 -7.06
C ALA A 486 5.06 22.19 -6.53
N THR A 487 4.09 21.36 -6.15
CA THR A 487 4.38 20.06 -5.55
C THR A 487 5.16 19.17 -6.53
N VAL A 488 6.15 18.45 -6.01
CA VAL A 488 6.86 17.36 -6.72
C VAL A 488 6.64 16.02 -6.02
N SER A 489 6.72 14.93 -6.77
CA SER A 489 6.69 13.56 -6.23
C SER A 489 8.12 13.06 -6.05
N VAL A 490 8.48 12.64 -4.83
CA VAL A 490 9.82 12.12 -4.51
C VAL A 490 9.70 10.69 -4.00
N THR A 491 10.46 9.76 -4.58
CA THR A 491 10.53 8.35 -4.15
C THR A 491 11.72 8.10 -3.21
N GLU A 492 11.78 6.89 -2.63
CA GLU A 492 12.83 6.46 -1.68
C GLU A 492 12.88 7.29 -0.39
N TYR A 493 11.76 7.92 -0.02
CA TYR A 493 11.62 8.69 1.20
C TYR A 493 11.83 7.81 2.45
N LYS A 494 12.56 8.33 3.44
CA LYS A 494 13.00 7.60 4.63
C LYS A 494 12.63 8.37 5.91
N PRO A 495 12.17 7.70 6.98
CA PRO A 495 11.81 6.28 7.02
C PRO A 495 10.45 6.00 6.34
N ALA A 496 10.28 4.80 5.79
CA ALA A 496 8.99 4.23 5.42
C ALA A 496 9.02 2.69 5.53
N PRO A 497 7.96 2.01 6.02
CA PRO A 497 6.70 2.60 6.41
C PRO A 497 6.75 3.24 7.79
N VAL A 498 5.83 4.16 8.01
CA VAL A 498 5.56 4.83 9.27
C VAL A 498 4.06 4.74 9.52
N VAL A 499 3.63 4.35 10.73
CA VAL A 499 2.20 4.24 11.05
C VAL A 499 1.57 5.63 11.04
N ALA A 500 0.53 5.78 10.21
CA ALA A 500 -0.15 7.06 10.02
C ALA A 500 -0.78 7.57 11.32
N TYR A 501 -0.70 8.89 11.57
CA TYR A 501 -1.19 9.48 12.81
C TYR A 501 -2.67 9.15 13.07
N PHE A 502 -3.49 9.19 12.01
CA PHE A 502 -4.91 8.92 12.04
C PHE A 502 -5.25 7.43 12.17
N SER A 503 -4.32 6.51 11.85
CA SER A 503 -4.63 5.08 11.90
C SER A 503 -5.08 4.71 13.30
N ALA A 504 -6.26 4.11 13.44
CA ALA A 504 -6.80 3.77 14.74
C ALA A 504 -5.95 2.72 15.46
N ARG A 505 -5.88 2.81 16.79
CA ARG A 505 -4.95 2.06 17.64
C ARG A 505 -5.67 1.10 18.58
N GLY A 506 -5.06 -0.04 18.86
CA GLY A 506 -5.47 -0.97 19.91
C GLY A 506 -5.28 -0.43 21.34
N PRO A 507 -5.61 -1.23 22.37
CA PRO A 507 -6.34 -2.49 22.29
C PRO A 507 -7.81 -2.29 21.88
N SER A 508 -8.48 -3.35 21.43
CA SER A 508 -9.92 -3.32 21.17
C SER A 508 -10.71 -2.99 22.45
N PHE A 509 -11.79 -2.20 22.30
CA PHE A 509 -12.75 -1.95 23.38
C PHE A 509 -13.62 -3.17 23.71
N ALA A 510 -13.84 -4.07 22.75
CA ALA A 510 -14.71 -5.24 22.91
C ALA A 510 -14.07 -6.31 23.81
N THR A 511 -12.78 -6.56 23.57
CA THR A 511 -11.94 -7.43 24.38
C THR A 511 -10.50 -6.97 24.25
N LYS A 512 -9.74 -7.05 25.35
CA LYS A 512 -8.29 -6.79 25.37
C LYS A 512 -7.47 -8.06 25.15
N ASP A 513 -8.14 -9.21 25.07
CA ASP A 513 -7.55 -10.56 24.97
C ASP A 513 -7.46 -11.05 23.50
N ILE A 514 -7.85 -10.21 22.53
CA ILE A 514 -7.52 -10.33 21.10
C ILE A 514 -6.79 -9.07 20.65
N LEU A 515 -5.63 -9.25 20.03
CA LEU A 515 -4.79 -8.16 19.53
C LEU A 515 -5.41 -7.57 18.25
N LYS A 516 -5.57 -6.25 18.20
CA LYS A 516 -6.04 -5.49 17.03
C LYS A 516 -5.25 -4.17 16.93
N PRO A 517 -4.98 -3.63 15.73
CA PRO A 517 -5.26 -4.19 14.40
C PRO A 517 -4.47 -5.49 14.13
N ASP A 518 -4.78 -6.21 13.05
CA ASP A 518 -4.11 -7.48 12.73
C ASP A 518 -2.82 -7.27 11.94
N VAL A 519 -2.82 -6.33 10.99
CA VAL A 519 -1.66 -5.92 10.15
C VAL A 519 -1.74 -4.44 9.78
N ALA A 520 -0.67 -3.87 9.25
CA ALA A 520 -0.62 -2.59 8.55
C ALA A 520 -0.38 -2.76 7.04
N ALA A 521 -0.86 -1.81 6.25
CA ALA A 521 -0.63 -1.75 4.81
C ALA A 521 -0.65 -0.29 4.30
N PRO A 522 -0.21 -0.04 3.04
CA PRO A 522 -0.13 1.29 2.45
C PRO A 522 -1.48 2.01 2.47
N GLY A 523 -1.58 3.04 3.30
CA GLY A 523 -2.81 3.80 3.54
C GLY A 523 -2.62 5.30 3.49
N VAL A 524 -1.45 5.80 3.09
CA VAL A 524 -1.16 7.24 3.01
C VAL A 524 -0.78 7.62 1.58
N ALA A 525 -1.45 8.64 1.06
CA ALA A 525 -1.22 9.27 -0.23
C ALA A 525 -1.15 8.26 -1.40
N ILE A 526 -2.11 7.34 -1.41
CA ILE A 526 -2.30 6.29 -2.41
C ILE A 526 -3.02 6.87 -3.63
N LEU A 527 -2.45 6.63 -4.82
CA LEU A 527 -3.07 6.99 -6.11
C LEU A 527 -3.87 5.80 -6.61
N ALA A 528 -5.17 5.98 -6.86
CA ALA A 528 -6.04 5.00 -7.51
C ALA A 528 -7.12 5.71 -8.33
N ALA A 529 -7.98 4.96 -9.00
CA ALA A 529 -8.98 5.51 -9.93
C ALA A 529 -9.97 6.45 -9.25
N TRP A 530 -10.51 7.40 -10.01
CA TRP A 530 -11.47 8.40 -9.54
C TRP A 530 -12.55 8.69 -10.60
N PRO A 531 -13.80 9.02 -10.21
CA PRO A 531 -14.85 9.45 -11.13
C PRO A 531 -14.45 10.71 -11.90
N ASP A 532 -14.56 10.66 -13.23
CA ASP A 532 -14.17 11.75 -14.14
C ASP A 532 -15.20 12.91 -14.21
N LYS A 533 -16.24 12.87 -13.37
CA LYS A 533 -17.25 13.94 -13.22
C LYS A 533 -17.21 14.63 -11.86
N ASP A 534 -16.31 14.26 -10.95
CA ASP A 534 -16.19 14.93 -9.65
C ASP A 534 -15.63 16.36 -9.81
N SER A 535 -16.48 17.34 -9.55
CA SER A 535 -16.16 18.77 -9.62
C SER A 535 -15.34 19.27 -8.43
N VAL A 536 -15.25 18.51 -7.32
CA VAL A 536 -14.56 18.92 -6.08
C VAL A 536 -13.04 18.79 -6.22
N VAL A 537 -12.56 17.76 -6.94
CA VAL A 537 -11.13 17.52 -7.20
C VAL A 537 -10.62 18.15 -8.51
N LYS A 538 -11.53 18.67 -9.34
CA LYS A 538 -11.23 19.34 -10.61
C LYS A 538 -10.48 20.66 -10.37
N LEU A 539 -9.34 20.83 -11.02
CA LEU A 539 -8.64 22.12 -11.04
C LEU A 539 -9.29 23.09 -12.03
N THR A 540 -9.33 24.38 -11.69
CA THR A 540 -9.82 25.45 -12.58
C THR A 540 -9.10 25.39 -13.93
N GLY A 541 -9.86 25.42 -15.02
CA GLY A 541 -9.31 25.36 -16.39
C GLY A 541 -8.81 23.99 -16.86
N LYS A 542 -8.84 22.93 -16.02
CA LYS A 542 -8.42 21.57 -16.41
C LYS A 542 -9.60 20.60 -16.49
N LYS A 543 -9.44 19.48 -17.20
CA LYS A 543 -10.35 18.33 -17.12
C LYS A 543 -10.29 17.72 -15.71
N PRO A 544 -11.37 17.07 -15.22
CA PRO A 544 -11.30 16.27 -14.01
C PRO A 544 -10.22 15.16 -14.12
N PRO A 545 -9.63 14.72 -13.00
CA PRO A 545 -8.59 13.71 -13.01
C PRO A 545 -9.20 12.30 -12.99
N HIS A 546 -8.68 11.38 -13.81
CA HIS A 546 -9.07 9.96 -13.78
C HIS A 546 -8.46 9.19 -12.58
N PHE A 547 -7.48 9.78 -11.90
CA PHE A 547 -6.80 9.22 -10.74
C PHE A 547 -6.64 10.28 -9.64
N TYR A 548 -6.86 9.89 -8.39
CA TYR A 548 -6.82 10.80 -7.25
C TYR A 548 -6.02 10.21 -6.08
N ILE A 549 -5.49 11.10 -5.24
CA ILE A 549 -4.62 10.74 -4.12
C ILE A 549 -5.40 10.86 -2.80
N LEU A 550 -5.51 9.75 -2.08
CA LEU A 550 -6.21 9.66 -0.79
C LEU A 550 -5.34 9.02 0.29
N SER A 551 -5.71 9.32 1.54
CA SER A 551 -5.11 8.79 2.77
C SER A 551 -6.22 8.30 3.70
N GLY A 552 -6.08 7.08 4.22
CA GLY A 552 -7.03 6.45 5.14
C GLY A 552 -6.72 4.96 5.34
N THR A 553 -7.19 4.37 6.44
CA THR A 553 -7.25 2.90 6.59
C THR A 553 -8.15 2.26 5.52
N SER A 554 -9.06 3.04 4.94
CA SER A 554 -9.80 2.74 3.72
C SER A 554 -8.95 2.44 2.50
N MET A 555 -7.73 2.99 2.39
CA MET A 555 -6.80 2.69 1.29
C MET A 555 -5.89 1.50 1.63
N ALA A 556 -5.65 1.24 2.91
CA ALA A 556 -4.89 0.08 3.38
C ALA A 556 -5.69 -1.23 3.28
N CYS A 557 -6.98 -1.21 3.65
CA CYS A 557 -7.91 -2.33 3.53
C CYS A 557 -7.87 -3.03 2.15
N PRO A 558 -8.08 -2.36 1.01
CA PRO A 558 -8.05 -2.99 -0.31
C PRO A 558 -6.67 -3.53 -0.71
N HIS A 559 -5.55 -3.01 -0.17
CA HIS A 559 -4.25 -3.66 -0.38
C HIS A 559 -4.23 -5.06 0.25
N VAL A 560 -4.77 -5.22 1.45
CA VAL A 560 -4.85 -6.54 2.09
C VAL A 560 -5.92 -7.43 1.42
N SER A 561 -7.00 -6.85 0.90
CA SER A 561 -8.02 -7.57 0.11
C SER A 561 -7.48 -8.15 -1.19
N GLY A 562 -6.67 -7.38 -1.94
CA GLY A 562 -6.00 -7.86 -3.14
C GLY A 562 -4.98 -8.98 -2.85
N LEU A 563 -4.23 -8.83 -1.75
CA LEU A 563 -3.31 -9.88 -1.27
C LEU A 563 -4.07 -11.16 -0.87
N ALA A 564 -5.17 -11.05 -0.12
CA ALA A 564 -6.02 -12.17 0.25
C ALA A 564 -6.62 -12.88 -0.98
N ALA A 565 -7.02 -12.12 -2.01
CA ALA A 565 -7.52 -12.66 -3.27
C ALA A 565 -6.45 -13.44 -4.05
N MET A 566 -5.21 -12.94 -4.11
CA MET A 566 -4.08 -13.67 -4.71
C MET A 566 -3.81 -14.98 -3.97
N ILE A 567 -3.78 -14.97 -2.63
CA ILE A 567 -3.58 -16.18 -1.81
C ILE A 567 -4.73 -17.17 -2.02
N LYS A 568 -5.98 -16.70 -2.10
CA LYS A 568 -7.15 -17.57 -2.38
C LYS A 568 -7.10 -18.19 -3.78
N SER A 569 -6.55 -17.48 -4.78
CA SER A 569 -6.31 -18.04 -6.12
C SER A 569 -5.26 -19.16 -6.09
N GLN A 570 -4.16 -18.95 -5.34
CA GLN A 570 -3.08 -19.93 -5.18
C GLN A 570 -3.47 -21.13 -4.30
N HIS A 571 -4.36 -20.90 -3.33
CA HIS A 571 -4.83 -21.89 -2.37
C HIS A 571 -6.38 -21.89 -2.24
N PRO A 572 -7.13 -22.37 -3.25
CA PRO A 572 -8.59 -22.30 -3.26
C PRO A 572 -9.27 -22.95 -2.04
N ASN A 573 -8.66 -23.99 -1.49
CA ASN A 573 -9.16 -24.74 -0.33
C ASN A 573 -8.80 -24.10 1.03
N TRP A 574 -8.00 -23.03 1.07
CA TRP A 574 -7.68 -22.38 2.35
C TRP A 574 -8.89 -21.65 2.93
N SER A 575 -9.02 -21.78 4.24
CA SER A 575 -9.99 -21.07 5.05
C SER A 575 -9.63 -19.58 5.21
N PRO A 576 -10.60 -18.70 5.54
CA PRO A 576 -10.33 -17.30 5.87
C PRO A 576 -9.27 -17.13 6.96
N SER A 577 -9.25 -18.02 7.97
CA SER A 577 -8.28 -17.98 9.06
C SER A 577 -6.87 -18.42 8.62
N ALA A 578 -6.74 -19.38 7.69
CA ALA A 578 -5.44 -19.72 7.09
C ALA A 578 -4.86 -18.57 6.25
N ILE A 579 -5.69 -17.92 5.41
CA ILE A 579 -5.27 -16.77 4.59
C ILE A 579 -4.85 -15.60 5.48
N LYS A 580 -5.66 -15.26 6.48
CA LYS A 580 -5.34 -14.28 7.52
C LYS A 580 -4.05 -14.61 8.25
N SER A 581 -3.86 -15.88 8.62
CA SER A 581 -2.63 -16.33 9.28
C SER A 581 -1.41 -16.12 8.40
N ALA A 582 -1.46 -16.48 7.12
CA ALA A 582 -0.34 -16.29 6.21
C ALA A 582 0.07 -14.82 6.13
N ILE A 583 -0.90 -13.92 5.91
CA ILE A 583 -0.67 -12.47 5.83
C ILE A 583 -0.05 -11.93 7.14
N MET A 584 -0.55 -12.36 8.30
CA MET A 584 -0.05 -11.92 9.61
C MET A 584 1.36 -12.43 9.89
N THR A 585 1.64 -13.73 9.69
CA THR A 585 2.89 -14.34 10.16
C THR A 585 4.11 -14.00 9.30
N THR A 586 3.90 -13.59 8.04
CA THR A 586 4.95 -13.13 7.12
C THR A 586 5.14 -11.60 7.10
N ALA A 587 4.36 -10.84 7.87
CA ALA A 587 4.46 -9.38 7.91
C ALA A 587 5.84 -8.92 8.40
N THR A 588 6.32 -7.77 7.93
CA THR A 588 7.61 -7.17 8.30
C THR A 588 7.48 -6.12 9.40
N GLN A 589 8.46 -6.07 10.30
CA GLN A 589 8.49 -5.17 11.45
C GLN A 589 9.50 -4.02 11.28
N THR A 590 10.15 -3.94 10.11
CA THR A 590 11.19 -2.95 9.81
C THR A 590 10.84 -2.08 8.61
N ASN A 591 11.39 -0.86 8.62
CA ASN A 591 11.34 0.09 7.52
C ASN A 591 12.49 -0.06 6.51
N ASN A 592 12.49 0.78 5.47
CA ASN A 592 13.50 0.87 4.42
C ASN A 592 14.89 1.35 4.91
N MET A 593 15.04 1.62 6.20
CA MET A 593 16.34 1.80 6.88
C MET A 593 16.76 0.56 7.69
N LYS A 594 16.02 -0.56 7.56
CA LYS A 594 16.13 -1.79 8.36
C LYS A 594 16.00 -1.56 9.88
N LYS A 595 15.36 -0.46 10.29
CA LYS A 595 15.04 -0.13 11.68
C LYS A 595 13.58 -0.49 11.99
N PRO A 596 13.20 -0.70 13.26
CA PRO A 596 11.80 -0.92 13.63
C PRO A 596 10.87 0.16 13.07
N ILE A 597 9.65 -0.23 12.72
CA ILE A 597 8.60 0.70 12.28
C ILE A 597 8.30 1.72 13.39
N THR A 598 8.10 2.98 13.02
CA THR A 598 7.78 4.08 13.93
C THR A 598 6.39 4.65 13.67
N THR A 599 5.89 5.45 14.60
CA THR A 599 4.77 6.38 14.38
C THR A 599 5.24 7.64 13.65
N ASN A 600 4.31 8.47 13.19
CA ASN A 600 4.61 9.77 12.57
C ASN A 600 5.34 10.77 13.51
N THR A 601 5.35 10.52 14.81
CA THR A 601 6.12 11.31 15.80
C THR A 601 7.56 10.82 15.97
N GLY A 602 7.96 9.75 15.28
CA GLY A 602 9.28 9.10 15.42
C GLY A 602 9.38 8.14 16.61
N SER A 603 8.30 7.95 17.37
CA SER A 603 8.24 6.96 18.46
C SER A 603 8.21 5.54 17.89
N LEU A 604 8.77 4.56 18.60
CA LEU A 604 8.64 3.15 18.21
C LEU A 604 7.15 2.76 18.13
N ALA A 605 6.74 2.14 17.03
CA ALA A 605 5.39 1.61 16.90
C ALA A 605 5.30 0.22 17.55
N THR A 606 4.12 -0.08 18.06
CA THR A 606 3.77 -1.29 18.80
C THR A 606 2.81 -2.17 18.00
N PRO A 607 2.59 -3.42 18.41
CA PRO A 607 1.50 -4.24 17.90
C PRO A 607 0.09 -3.61 17.99
N TYR A 608 -0.17 -2.64 18.87
CA TYR A 608 -1.44 -1.89 18.83
C TYR A 608 -1.51 -0.84 17.73
N ASP A 609 -0.40 -0.56 17.04
CA ASP A 609 -0.31 0.42 15.96
C ASP A 609 -0.33 -0.24 14.58
N PHE A 610 0.32 -1.42 14.43
CA PHE A 610 0.45 -2.15 13.16
C PHE A 610 0.08 -3.64 13.21
N GLY A 611 -0.35 -4.19 14.35
CA GLY A 611 -0.63 -5.62 14.49
C GLY A 611 0.63 -6.48 14.42
N ALA A 612 0.66 -7.43 13.48
CA ALA A 612 1.83 -8.27 13.23
C ALA A 612 2.98 -7.55 12.51
N GLY A 613 2.67 -6.55 11.67
CA GLY A 613 3.64 -5.77 10.89
C GLY A 613 3.02 -5.15 9.64
N GLU A 614 3.86 -4.53 8.81
CA GLU A 614 3.51 -4.18 7.44
C GLU A 614 3.40 -5.45 6.59
N VAL A 615 2.35 -5.59 5.78
CA VAL A 615 2.25 -6.71 4.82
C VAL A 615 3.37 -6.69 3.77
N ILE A 616 3.54 -7.79 3.03
CA ILE A 616 4.46 -7.88 1.88
C ILE A 616 3.71 -8.44 0.67
N SER A 617 4.12 -8.06 -0.55
CA SER A 617 3.44 -8.45 -1.80
C SER A 617 4.17 -9.55 -2.60
N SER A 618 5.37 -9.94 -2.17
CA SER A 618 6.07 -11.13 -2.69
C SER A 618 5.25 -12.41 -2.39
N PRO A 619 5.37 -13.50 -3.18
CA PRO A 619 4.61 -14.73 -2.96
C PRO A 619 4.76 -15.23 -1.52
N LEU A 620 3.64 -15.27 -0.77
CA LEU A 620 3.67 -15.63 0.64
C LEU A 620 3.97 -17.12 0.78
N GLN A 621 5.10 -17.41 1.40
CA GLN A 621 5.49 -18.75 1.82
C GLN A 621 5.46 -18.78 3.35
N PRO A 622 4.26 -18.95 3.96
CA PRO A 622 4.14 -18.88 5.41
C PRO A 622 4.75 -20.09 6.11
N GLY A 623 4.83 -21.26 5.46
CA GLY A 623 5.29 -22.53 6.05
C GLY A 623 4.30 -23.12 7.06
N LEU A 624 3.90 -22.34 8.08
CA LEU A 624 2.86 -22.68 9.05
C LEU A 624 1.71 -21.67 9.03
N VAL A 625 0.48 -22.17 9.23
CA VAL A 625 -0.71 -21.34 9.46
C VAL A 625 -1.45 -21.74 10.75
N TYR A 626 -2.04 -20.75 11.43
CA TYR A 626 -2.94 -20.93 12.57
C TYR A 626 -4.38 -20.99 12.07
N GLU A 627 -4.91 -22.19 11.88
CA GLU A 627 -6.32 -22.36 11.50
C GLU A 627 -7.23 -22.13 12.70
N THR A 628 -8.05 -21.08 12.64
CA THR A 628 -9.18 -20.89 13.55
C THR A 628 -10.41 -21.57 12.96
N GLU A 629 -10.85 -22.65 13.60
CA GLU A 629 -12.11 -23.36 13.27
C GLU A 629 -13.32 -22.67 13.93
N THR A 630 -14.52 -22.81 13.36
CA THR A 630 -15.77 -22.18 13.84
C THR A 630 -16.01 -22.37 15.35
N ILE A 631 -15.69 -23.54 15.89
CA ILE A 631 -15.82 -23.86 17.32
C ILE A 631 -15.11 -22.86 18.24
N HIS A 632 -13.98 -22.31 17.81
CA HIS A 632 -13.24 -21.28 18.54
C HIS A 632 -14.00 -19.94 18.58
N TYR A 633 -14.69 -19.59 17.49
CA TYR A 633 -15.56 -18.40 17.46
C TYR A 633 -16.81 -18.60 18.33
N LEU A 634 -17.37 -19.83 18.41
CA LEU A 634 -18.47 -20.13 19.32
C LEU A 634 -18.04 -20.02 20.80
N HIS A 635 -16.87 -20.57 21.15
CA HIS A 635 -16.31 -20.41 22.50
C HIS A 635 -15.95 -18.95 22.82
N PHE A 636 -15.49 -18.16 21.83
CA PHE A 636 -15.31 -16.73 21.97
C PHE A 636 -16.62 -16.02 22.30
N LEU A 637 -17.71 -16.31 21.57
CA LEU A 637 -19.05 -15.77 21.84
C LEU A 637 -19.53 -16.14 23.26
N CYS A 638 -19.36 -17.39 23.70
CA CYS A 638 -19.62 -17.79 25.09
C CYS A 638 -18.84 -16.92 26.10
N SER A 639 -17.53 -16.72 25.85
CA SER A 639 -16.62 -16.03 26.78
C SER A 639 -16.89 -14.53 26.94
N ILE A 640 -17.61 -13.93 25.99
CA ILE A 640 -18.06 -12.53 26.06
C ILE A 640 -19.55 -12.38 26.45
N GLY A 641 -20.20 -13.47 26.87
CA GLY A 641 -21.54 -13.45 27.50
C GLY A 641 -22.72 -13.95 26.66
N TYR A 642 -22.49 -14.60 25.51
CA TYR A 642 -23.58 -15.18 24.70
C TYR A 642 -23.96 -16.54 25.29
N ASN A 643 -25.26 -16.75 25.52
CA ASN A 643 -25.75 -18.06 25.95
C ASN A 643 -25.87 -19.03 24.75
N ILE A 644 -25.94 -20.32 25.05
CA ILE A 644 -25.99 -21.39 24.03
C ILE A 644 -27.19 -21.29 23.07
N ASN A 645 -28.35 -20.81 23.54
CA ASN A 645 -29.55 -20.66 22.70
C ASN A 645 -29.35 -19.55 21.67
N THR A 646 -28.77 -18.41 22.08
CA THR A 646 -28.40 -17.33 21.17
C THR A 646 -27.31 -17.76 20.18
N ILE A 647 -26.33 -18.55 20.61
CA ILE A 647 -25.29 -19.08 19.71
C ILE A 647 -25.90 -20.04 18.67
N LYS A 648 -26.83 -20.91 19.08
CA LYS A 648 -27.59 -21.80 18.17
C LYS A 648 -28.53 -21.06 17.20
N GLN A 649 -28.86 -19.80 17.46
CA GLN A 649 -29.58 -18.93 16.53
C GLN A 649 -28.64 -18.18 15.55
N ILE A 650 -27.41 -17.87 15.97
CA ILE A 650 -26.43 -17.13 15.16
C ILE A 650 -25.64 -18.05 14.23
N ALA A 651 -25.17 -19.20 14.71
CA ALA A 651 -24.26 -20.04 13.96
C ALA A 651 -24.99 -21.13 13.16
N SER A 652 -24.69 -21.21 11.85
CA SER A 652 -25.28 -22.22 10.98
C SER A 652 -24.75 -23.64 11.26
N LYS A 653 -23.59 -23.75 11.93
CA LYS A 653 -22.97 -25.03 12.30
C LYS A 653 -22.53 -25.03 13.76
N VAL A 654 -23.42 -25.45 14.65
CA VAL A 654 -23.11 -25.75 16.06
C VAL A 654 -23.03 -27.28 16.23
N PRO A 655 -21.93 -27.84 16.75
CA PRO A 655 -21.86 -29.27 17.06
C PRO A 655 -22.97 -29.70 18.04
N PRO A 656 -23.55 -30.91 17.93
CA PRO A 656 -24.65 -31.36 18.79
C PRO A 656 -24.36 -31.21 20.29
N ASP A 657 -23.16 -31.63 20.70
CA ASP A 657 -22.69 -31.64 22.08
C ASP A 657 -21.98 -30.33 22.50
N PHE A 658 -22.08 -29.27 21.69
CA PHE A 658 -21.45 -27.99 22.03
C PHE A 658 -22.13 -27.33 23.24
N ALA A 659 -21.33 -27.08 24.27
CA ALA A 659 -21.71 -26.31 25.45
C ALA A 659 -20.73 -25.15 25.68
N CYS A 660 -21.25 -24.03 26.18
CA CYS A 660 -20.40 -23.00 26.78
C CYS A 660 -19.77 -23.53 28.07
N HIS A 661 -18.51 -23.20 28.32
CA HIS A 661 -17.83 -23.52 29.58
C HIS A 661 -18.59 -22.92 30.77
N THR A 662 -18.83 -23.71 31.82
CA THR A 662 -19.56 -23.30 33.04
C THR A 662 -18.86 -22.19 33.82
N ASN A 663 -17.53 -22.14 33.76
CA ASN A 663 -16.70 -21.09 34.36
C ASN A 663 -15.90 -20.36 33.26
N PRO A 664 -16.52 -19.43 32.50
CA PRO A 664 -15.80 -18.69 31.47
C PRO A 664 -14.79 -17.73 32.11
N ASN A 665 -13.51 -17.90 31.76
CA ASN A 665 -12.44 -16.99 32.15
C ASN A 665 -11.80 -16.33 30.92
N GLN A 666 -11.15 -15.17 31.10
CA GLN A 666 -10.57 -14.41 29.98
C GLN A 666 -9.47 -15.17 29.23
N ASN A 667 -8.78 -16.11 29.89
CA ASN A 667 -7.73 -16.91 29.25
C ASN A 667 -8.30 -17.80 28.13
N LEU A 668 -9.60 -18.15 28.16
CA LEU A 668 -10.26 -18.85 27.06
C LEU A 668 -10.25 -18.04 25.76
N ILE A 669 -10.35 -16.71 25.84
CA ILE A 669 -10.23 -15.82 24.67
C ILE A 669 -8.78 -15.79 24.18
N SER A 670 -7.82 -15.61 25.10
CA SER A 670 -6.38 -15.66 24.78
C SER A 670 -5.95 -17.01 24.16
N ASN A 671 -6.65 -18.09 24.50
CA ASN A 671 -6.43 -19.45 23.99
C ASN A 671 -7.06 -19.73 22.61
N MET A 672 -7.81 -18.79 22.03
CA MET A 672 -8.33 -18.92 20.66
C MET A 672 -7.16 -19.13 19.68
N ASN A 673 -7.26 -20.10 18.75
CA ASN A 673 -6.15 -20.44 17.86
C ASN A 673 -5.91 -19.35 16.80
N TYR A 674 -5.15 -18.33 17.17
CA TYR A 674 -5.02 -17.06 16.46
C TYR A 674 -3.53 -16.70 16.26
N PRO A 675 -3.14 -16.02 15.16
CA PRO A 675 -1.74 -15.72 14.85
C PRO A 675 -1.03 -14.72 15.78
N SER A 676 -1.68 -14.29 16.87
CA SER A 676 -1.13 -13.45 17.92
C SER A 676 -1.69 -13.86 19.29
N ILE A 677 -1.06 -13.40 20.38
CA ILE A 677 -1.51 -13.65 21.75
C ILE A 677 -1.75 -12.31 22.46
N ALA A 678 -2.91 -12.13 23.10
CA ALA A 678 -3.14 -11.00 23.99
C ALA A 678 -3.68 -11.50 25.33
N ILE A 679 -3.09 -11.03 26.42
CA ILE A 679 -3.45 -11.39 27.79
C ILE A 679 -3.68 -10.10 28.56
N SER A 680 -4.91 -9.86 29.01
CA SER A 680 -5.26 -8.71 29.86
C SER A 680 -5.44 -9.08 31.32
N LYS A 681 -5.38 -8.08 32.21
CA LYS A 681 -5.52 -8.22 33.67
C LYS A 681 -4.52 -9.22 34.27
N PHE A 682 -3.31 -9.30 33.71
CA PHE A 682 -2.27 -10.20 34.14
C PHE A 682 -1.79 -9.86 35.57
N ILE A 683 -1.71 -10.87 36.44
CA ILE A 683 -1.37 -10.73 37.87
C ILE A 683 -0.05 -11.42 38.24
N GLY A 684 0.89 -11.55 37.30
CA GLY A 684 2.20 -12.20 37.51
C GLY A 684 2.17 -13.74 37.51
N LYS A 685 1.09 -14.34 38.03
CA LYS A 685 0.86 -15.79 38.04
C LYS A 685 0.98 -16.41 36.65
N GLN A 686 1.45 -17.65 36.60
CA GLN A 686 1.65 -18.38 35.35
C GLN A 686 0.33 -18.55 34.57
N ILE A 687 0.34 -18.19 33.29
CA ILE A 687 -0.74 -18.46 32.34
C ILE A 687 -0.16 -19.27 31.18
N ILE A 688 -0.82 -20.38 30.83
CA ILE A 688 -0.43 -21.25 29.72
C ILE A 688 -1.44 -21.06 28.60
N ILE A 689 -0.95 -20.71 27.41
CA ILE A 689 -1.71 -20.51 26.19
C ILE A 689 -1.29 -21.56 25.17
N SER A 690 -2.24 -22.33 24.64
CA SER A 690 -2.02 -23.31 23.58
C SER A 690 -2.25 -22.70 22.20
N ARG A 691 -1.53 -23.23 21.20
CA ARG A 691 -1.71 -22.93 19.78
C ARG A 691 -1.49 -24.18 18.95
N THR A 692 -2.26 -24.33 17.88
CA THR A 692 -2.14 -25.41 16.91
C THR A 692 -1.80 -24.81 15.56
N VAL A 693 -0.71 -25.31 14.96
CA VAL A 693 -0.20 -24.87 13.66
C VAL A 693 -0.31 -26.01 12.65
N THR A 694 -0.80 -25.67 11.46
CA THR A 694 -0.84 -26.56 10.30
C THR A 694 0.35 -26.21 9.41
N ASN A 695 1.22 -27.19 9.13
CA ASN A 695 2.24 -27.09 8.08
C ASN A 695 1.56 -27.15 6.72
N VAL A 696 1.81 -26.15 5.88
CA VAL A 696 1.26 -26.07 4.52
C VAL A 696 2.19 -26.66 3.46
N GLU A 697 3.39 -27.07 3.87
CA GLU A 697 4.38 -27.72 3.01
C GLU A 697 4.18 -29.24 2.92
N ASN A 698 4.40 -29.80 1.73
CA ASN A 698 4.23 -31.23 1.44
C ASN A 698 5.45 -32.11 1.79
N SER A 699 6.40 -31.58 2.56
CA SER A 699 7.63 -32.26 2.98
C SER A 699 7.74 -32.36 4.50
N ASP A 700 8.53 -33.32 4.97
CA ASP A 700 9.00 -33.34 6.36
C ASP A 700 9.77 -32.05 6.67
N THR A 701 9.37 -31.34 7.72
CA THR A 701 9.99 -30.05 8.10
C THR A 701 10.04 -29.91 9.61
N VAL A 702 11.18 -29.46 10.11
CA VAL A 702 11.37 -29.11 11.53
C VAL A 702 11.36 -27.59 11.66
N TYR A 703 10.70 -27.08 12.69
CA TYR A 703 10.73 -25.67 13.08
C TYR A 703 11.24 -25.55 14.52
N THR A 704 12.05 -24.53 14.79
CA THR A 704 12.56 -24.21 16.12
C THR A 704 11.95 -22.90 16.61
N ALA A 705 11.51 -22.85 17.85
CA ALA A 705 11.00 -21.63 18.46
C ALA A 705 12.12 -20.65 18.85
N SER A 706 11.86 -19.36 18.73
CA SER A 706 12.58 -18.30 19.42
C SER A 706 11.59 -17.29 20.02
N VAL A 707 12.00 -16.59 21.08
CA VAL A 707 11.11 -15.75 21.89
C VAL A 707 11.74 -14.39 22.12
N GLU A 708 11.07 -13.35 21.66
CA GLU A 708 11.37 -11.94 21.93
C GLU A 708 10.56 -11.52 23.17
N ALA A 709 11.12 -11.63 24.38
CA ALA A 709 10.43 -11.31 25.63
C ALA A 709 10.84 -9.94 26.21
N PRO A 710 9.90 -9.08 26.64
CA PRO A 710 10.22 -7.82 27.30
C PRO A 710 10.74 -8.04 28.73
N HIS A 711 11.54 -7.09 29.23
CA HIS A 711 12.15 -7.16 30.55
C HIS A 711 11.11 -7.37 31.67
N GLY A 712 11.36 -8.31 32.57
CA GLY A 712 10.47 -8.67 33.68
C GLY A 712 9.37 -9.69 33.35
N LEU A 713 9.13 -10.02 32.06
CA LEU A 713 8.20 -11.06 31.64
C LEU A 713 8.96 -12.31 31.16
N LYS A 714 8.81 -13.43 31.87
CA LYS A 714 9.32 -14.73 31.46
C LYS A 714 8.31 -15.42 30.53
N VAL A 715 8.74 -15.69 29.30
CA VAL A 715 7.94 -16.40 28.28
C VAL A 715 8.70 -17.64 27.82
N THR A 716 8.06 -18.80 27.87
CA THR A 716 8.67 -20.09 27.46
C THR A 716 7.74 -20.87 26.54
N VAL A 717 8.29 -21.53 25.51
CA VAL A 717 7.54 -22.31 24.51
C VAL A 717 7.87 -23.80 24.66
N THR A 718 6.84 -24.65 24.67
CA THR A 718 6.96 -26.11 24.85
C THR A 718 6.05 -26.85 23.87
N PRO A 719 6.55 -27.82 23.08
CA PRO A 719 7.97 -28.15 22.88
C PRO A 719 8.73 -26.99 22.22
N HIS A 720 10.06 -27.00 22.27
CA HIS A 720 10.90 -25.99 21.60
C HIS A 720 11.11 -26.28 20.08
N LYS A 721 10.75 -27.49 19.65
CA LYS A 721 10.79 -27.94 18.25
C LYS A 721 9.45 -28.53 17.83
N LEU A 722 9.05 -28.28 16.59
CA LEU A 722 7.89 -28.90 15.95
C LEU A 722 8.37 -29.69 14.73
N GLU A 723 8.17 -31.01 14.77
CA GLU A 723 8.62 -31.94 13.73
C GLU A 723 7.42 -32.46 12.94
N PHE A 724 7.16 -31.83 11.79
CA PHE A 724 6.08 -32.21 10.91
C PHE A 724 6.51 -33.36 10.00
N LYS A 725 5.59 -34.32 9.83
CA LYS A 725 5.73 -35.47 8.94
C LYS A 725 4.62 -35.44 7.90
N LYS A 726 4.82 -36.07 6.74
CA LYS A 726 3.84 -36.11 5.65
C LYS A 726 2.43 -36.58 6.07
N ASN A 727 2.32 -37.43 7.10
CA ASN A 727 1.05 -37.91 7.68
C ASN A 727 0.61 -37.17 8.96
N LYS A 728 1.36 -36.15 9.41
CA LYS A 728 1.12 -35.38 10.63
C LYS A 728 1.45 -33.90 10.39
N ASN A 729 0.54 -33.23 9.69
CA ASN A 729 0.69 -31.82 9.31
C ASN A 729 0.16 -30.82 10.36
N LYS A 730 -0.56 -31.26 11.41
CA LYS A 730 -0.99 -30.42 12.54
C LYS A 730 -0.22 -30.76 13.81
N LEU A 731 0.29 -29.74 14.49
CA LEU A 731 0.95 -29.88 15.80
C LEU A 731 0.54 -28.75 16.75
N THR A 732 0.48 -29.08 18.04
CA THR A 732 0.14 -28.15 19.12
C THR A 732 1.37 -27.84 19.95
N TYR A 733 1.51 -26.58 20.35
CA TYR A 733 2.50 -26.12 21.33
C TYR A 733 1.84 -25.24 22.39
N GLN A 734 2.54 -25.06 23.51
CA GLN A 734 2.14 -24.23 24.63
C GLN A 734 3.12 -23.09 24.85
N VAL A 735 2.60 -21.96 25.31
CA VAL A 735 3.33 -20.76 25.68
C VAL A 735 2.99 -20.43 27.13
N SER A 736 3.98 -20.45 28.00
CA SER A 736 3.84 -20.10 29.41
C SER A 736 4.34 -18.68 29.64
N PHE A 737 3.47 -17.82 30.16
CA PHE A 737 3.76 -16.45 30.58
C PHE A 737 3.79 -16.36 32.11
N ARG A 738 4.87 -15.85 32.68
CA ARG A 738 5.03 -15.61 34.14
C ARG A 738 5.78 -14.29 34.35
N SER A 739 5.46 -13.55 35.41
CA SER A 739 6.34 -12.47 35.89
C SER A 739 6.63 -12.65 37.37
N ASP A 740 7.90 -12.43 37.72
CA ASP A 740 8.40 -12.51 39.09
C ASP A 740 8.34 -11.14 39.80
N GLY A 741 7.78 -10.12 39.13
CA GLY A 741 7.53 -8.78 39.68
C GLY A 741 6.24 -8.17 39.14
N GLY A 742 5.92 -6.95 39.58
CA GLY A 742 4.78 -6.20 39.04
C GLY A 742 5.09 -5.64 37.65
N LEU A 743 4.47 -6.19 36.60
CA LEU A 743 4.51 -5.56 35.28
C LEU A 743 3.70 -4.25 35.31
N ILE A 744 4.25 -3.21 34.68
CA ILE A 744 3.58 -1.94 34.44
C ILE A 744 3.27 -1.86 32.94
N ASP A 745 2.11 -1.29 32.59
CA ASP A 745 1.64 -1.07 31.22
C ASP A 745 1.49 -2.34 30.33
N ASP A 746 1.40 -2.13 29.02
CA ASP A 746 1.31 -3.18 28.00
C ASP A 746 2.72 -3.63 27.59
N ASN A 747 3.03 -4.91 27.83
CA ASN A 747 4.35 -5.50 27.60
C ASN A 747 4.32 -6.32 26.31
N PHE A 748 5.00 -5.83 25.27
CA PHE A 748 4.99 -6.43 23.94
C PHE A 748 6.19 -7.34 23.70
N GLY A 749 5.97 -8.38 22.89
CA GLY A 749 7.01 -9.29 22.44
C GLY A 749 6.55 -10.11 21.25
N ALA A 750 7.28 -11.19 20.94
CA ALA A 750 6.89 -12.12 19.89
C ALA A 750 7.43 -13.54 20.10
N ILE A 751 6.81 -14.49 19.40
CA ILE A 751 7.28 -15.86 19.23
C ILE A 751 7.51 -16.05 17.74
N THR A 752 8.65 -16.61 17.37
CA THR A 752 8.97 -16.94 15.98
C THR A 752 9.27 -18.42 15.86
N TRP A 753 8.54 -19.13 15.00
CA TRP A 753 8.94 -20.46 14.53
C TRP A 753 9.76 -20.30 13.26
N SER A 754 10.96 -20.87 13.22
CA SER A 754 11.84 -20.73 12.05
C SER A 754 12.65 -21.99 11.74
N ASN A 755 13.05 -22.06 10.47
CA ASN A 755 14.10 -22.93 9.93
C ASN A 755 14.82 -22.19 8.79
N ASP A 756 15.61 -22.89 7.99
CA ASP A 756 16.44 -22.30 6.93
C ASP A 756 15.63 -21.64 5.78
N ARG A 757 14.30 -21.81 5.74
CA ARG A 757 13.42 -21.32 4.67
C ARG A 757 12.29 -20.40 5.16
N TYR A 758 11.68 -20.73 6.28
CA TYR A 758 10.43 -20.11 6.74
C TYR A 758 10.63 -19.41 8.08
N ARG A 759 9.92 -18.28 8.26
CA ARG A 759 9.89 -17.51 9.52
C ARG A 759 8.45 -17.11 9.83
N VAL A 760 7.87 -17.75 10.84
CA VAL A 760 6.47 -17.60 11.26
C VAL A 760 6.44 -16.79 12.54
N ARG A 761 6.23 -15.47 12.44
CA ARG A 761 6.27 -14.58 13.62
C ARG A 761 4.86 -14.24 14.12
N SER A 762 4.62 -14.48 15.40
CA SER A 762 3.39 -14.13 16.12
C SER A 762 3.68 -13.10 17.21
N PRO A 763 3.13 -11.87 17.13
CA PRO A 763 3.29 -10.90 18.21
C PRO A 763 2.49 -11.31 19.43
N PHE A 764 2.93 -10.87 20.61
CA PHE A 764 2.12 -10.93 21.82
C PHE A 764 2.10 -9.60 22.59
N VAL A 765 1.05 -9.44 23.40
CA VAL A 765 0.97 -8.40 24.42
C VAL A 765 0.46 -9.00 25.74
N VAL A 766 1.17 -8.70 26.83
CA VAL A 766 0.73 -9.00 28.20
C VAL A 766 0.52 -7.68 28.92
N ARG A 767 -0.70 -7.45 29.39
CA ARG A 767 -1.09 -6.22 30.08
C ARG A 767 -1.41 -6.53 31.53
N SER A 768 -0.77 -5.81 32.45
CA SER A 768 -1.08 -5.87 33.88
C SER A 768 -2.47 -5.29 34.21
N LYS A 769 -2.85 -5.36 35.49
CA LYS A 769 -4.22 -5.11 35.95
C LYS A 769 -4.62 -3.64 35.89
#